data_AF-A0A3S3QIV6-F1
#
_entry.id   AF-A0A3S3QIV6-F1
#
_cell.length_a   1.000
_cell.length_b   1.000
_cell.length_c   1.000
_cell.angle_alpha   90.00
_cell.angle_beta   90.00
_cell.angle_gamma   90.00
#
_symmetry.space_group_name_H-M   'P 1'
#
loop_
_entity.id
_entity.type
_entity.pdbx_description
1 polymer ?
#
loop_
_entity_poly.entity_id
_entity_poly.type
_entity_poly.pdbx_seq_one_letter_code
_entity_poly.pdbx_strand_id
1 'polypeptide(L)'
;MKEHIALRTALRAACRDILNEQIPTEEELEQFLKSAAVIETLHSFSDELIQHWHTWKKGQNIPKDDVLSAADQKRKKDAAILADFQDTVNEEQNTVEVSSRDTDTDDAQKQTSPEQKEEKFPEPVEDEESIESIAPACDTTTGHAHADTLEEASEPPDDLDDAIADPAMTEAPILLADHSGIFTSQPELTEPPPIPEDAPADQDCQDHQKQEAPSPAPDPAIDDHHSSPQANTMKRDPSSSTVLFRLPNAMVKTPYAEPLTIESDEVLKITTIDGLEATGIRYNNETASVEGTPSTPGEFTLTVTYIMKSGGSGLGQLNFVVNHDPKSLWKDMPSDEQVQFWKPDQAAEEKDGYDSWKLIAASQRGRSHAHEGKCRDDDFMLINDHPEQWHILAVSDGAGSSQYAREGARIAVNTSATVLAEKLTEHNEALVEAVSAWDTEQSEKTDADLRKVLYSIFSQAIYQAINTVHLASKKEQVKFRDFYATLLLSAHKEIQGRHFIAGYWIGDGGMGVYKEGEDGYVKLLGEPDSGEYAGQTRFLDPEANDGEDIMRRISFTCVDSMTALFLLTDGITDPIFETDHNLQQPARWDKFWVEEIRQKLSGTPGETEKNLLDWLSFWSPGNHDDRTIALLVRY
;
A
#
# COMPACT_ATOMS: atom_id res chain seq x y z
N MET A 1 -3.78 4.51 36.32
CA MET A 1 -2.61 3.83 36.94
C MET A 1 -2.77 3.51 38.43
N LYS A 2 -3.02 4.49 39.33
CA LYS A 2 -3.14 4.20 40.79
C LYS A 2 -4.26 3.21 41.14
N GLU A 3 -5.42 3.29 40.50
CA GLU A 3 -6.51 2.31 40.68
C GLU A 3 -6.11 0.90 40.21
N HIS A 4 -5.39 0.80 39.10
CA HIS A 4 -4.87 -0.47 38.58
C HIS A 4 -3.89 -1.15 39.56
N ILE A 5 -3.11 -0.36 40.31
CA ILE A 5 -2.24 -0.83 41.39
C ILE A 5 -3.06 -1.26 42.61
N ALA A 6 -4.11 -0.51 42.97
CA ALA A 6 -5.03 -0.88 44.05
C ALA A 6 -5.77 -2.20 43.75
N LEU A 7 -6.28 -2.36 42.53
CA LEU A 7 -6.98 -3.57 42.07
C LEU A 7 -6.05 -4.79 42.04
N ARG A 8 -4.82 -4.66 41.51
CA ARG A 8 -3.78 -5.71 41.61
C ARG A 8 -3.43 -6.06 43.05
N THR A 9 -3.51 -5.11 43.98
CA THR A 9 -3.23 -5.34 45.40
C THR A 9 -4.39 -6.08 46.08
N ALA A 10 -5.64 -5.73 45.78
CA ALA A 10 -6.83 -6.44 46.24
C ALA A 10 -6.89 -7.88 45.69
N LEU A 11 -6.60 -8.08 44.40
CA LEU A 11 -6.55 -9.42 43.80
C LEU A 11 -5.45 -10.30 44.44
N ARG A 12 -4.30 -9.72 44.77
CA ARG A 12 -3.20 -10.37 45.53
C ARG A 12 -3.48 -10.57 47.02
N ALA A 13 -4.57 -9.99 47.56
CA ALA A 13 -5.09 -10.30 48.88
C ALA A 13 -6.09 -11.46 48.78
N ALA A 14 -7.12 -11.33 47.94
CA ALA A 14 -8.14 -12.37 47.73
C ALA A 14 -7.53 -13.73 47.34
N CYS A 15 -6.60 -13.78 46.39
CA CYS A 15 -5.91 -15.03 46.03
C CYS A 15 -5.07 -15.62 47.18
N ARG A 16 -4.63 -14.80 48.14
CA ARG A 16 -3.85 -15.21 49.31
C ARG A 16 -4.74 -15.77 50.41
N ASP A 17 -5.93 -15.20 50.58
CA ASP A 17 -6.91 -15.64 51.57
C ASP A 17 -7.56 -16.97 51.14
N ILE A 18 -7.83 -17.13 49.83
CA ILE A 18 -8.22 -18.40 49.20
C ILE A 18 -7.12 -19.47 49.39
N LEU A 19 -5.84 -19.10 49.29
CA LEU A 19 -4.70 -20.01 49.54
C LEU A 19 -4.50 -20.36 51.03
N ASN A 20 -5.10 -19.61 51.95
CA ASN A 20 -4.99 -19.78 53.41
C ASN A 20 -6.24 -20.43 54.05
N GLU A 21 -7.12 -21.03 53.25
CA GLU A 21 -8.36 -21.73 53.67
C GLU A 21 -9.40 -20.86 54.42
N GLN A 22 -9.30 -19.52 54.35
CA GLN A 22 -10.41 -18.65 54.74
C GLN A 22 -11.35 -18.44 53.55
N ILE A 23 -12.44 -19.21 53.53
CA ILE A 23 -13.47 -19.17 52.49
C ILE A 23 -14.28 -17.87 52.66
N PRO A 24 -14.25 -16.93 51.70
CA PRO A 24 -15.11 -15.75 51.74
C PRO A 24 -16.58 -16.15 51.59
N THR A 25 -17.47 -15.39 52.21
CA THR A 25 -18.91 -15.64 52.11
C THR A 25 -19.46 -15.22 50.74
N GLU A 26 -20.61 -15.79 50.37
CA GLU A 26 -21.26 -15.54 49.07
C GLU A 26 -21.60 -14.04 48.87
N GLU A 27 -21.96 -13.35 49.96
CA GLU A 27 -22.24 -11.91 50.00
C GLU A 27 -20.97 -11.06 49.78
N GLU A 28 -19.83 -11.46 50.36
CA GLU A 28 -18.53 -10.81 50.13
C GLU A 28 -18.04 -10.99 48.68
N LEU A 29 -18.29 -12.17 48.10
CA LEU A 29 -17.94 -12.47 46.70
C LEU A 29 -18.82 -11.67 45.72
N GLU A 30 -20.13 -11.58 45.97
CA GLU A 30 -21.03 -10.72 45.17
C GLU A 30 -20.65 -9.24 45.27
N GLN A 31 -20.29 -8.75 46.46
CA GLN A 31 -19.92 -7.34 46.63
C GLN A 31 -18.56 -7.02 46.00
N PHE A 32 -17.63 -7.98 46.00
CA PHE A 32 -16.39 -7.89 45.21
C PHE A 32 -16.68 -7.82 43.71
N LEU A 33 -17.50 -8.73 43.17
CA LEU A 33 -17.87 -8.76 41.74
C LEU A 33 -18.62 -7.49 41.31
N LYS A 34 -19.53 -6.95 42.13
CA LYS A 34 -20.22 -5.67 41.88
C LYS A 34 -19.26 -4.47 41.88
N SER A 35 -18.16 -4.54 42.62
CA SER A 35 -17.10 -3.50 42.59
C SER A 35 -16.14 -3.65 41.41
N ALA A 36 -16.12 -4.79 40.73
CA ALA A 36 -15.23 -5.10 39.61
C ALA A 36 -15.79 -4.70 38.23
N ALA A 37 -17.01 -4.14 38.17
CA ALA A 37 -17.75 -3.78 36.95
C ALA A 37 -17.18 -2.56 36.17
N VAL A 38 -15.85 -2.38 36.16
CA VAL A 38 -15.14 -1.28 35.48
C VAL A 38 -14.01 -1.81 34.57
N ILE A 39 -13.73 -3.12 34.52
CA ILE A 39 -12.72 -3.69 33.59
C ILE A 39 -13.27 -4.92 32.87
N GLU A 40 -13.83 -4.68 31.68
CA GLU A 40 -14.38 -5.66 30.73
C GLU A 40 -13.28 -6.36 29.91
N THR A 41 -12.10 -6.60 30.52
CA THR A 41 -10.88 -7.02 29.81
C THR A 41 -10.17 -8.22 30.46
N LEU A 42 -10.91 -9.03 31.24
CA LEU A 42 -10.38 -10.22 31.92
C LEU A 42 -11.30 -11.47 31.86
N HIS A 43 -12.21 -11.56 30.88
CA HIS A 43 -13.15 -12.69 30.76
C HIS A 43 -12.50 -14.04 30.42
N SER A 44 -11.26 -14.09 29.90
CA SER A 44 -10.55 -15.39 29.74
C SER A 44 -10.05 -15.96 31.07
N PHE A 45 -9.73 -15.11 32.05
CA PHE A 45 -9.20 -15.54 33.35
C PHE A 45 -10.30 -15.95 34.33
N SER A 46 -11.52 -15.41 34.19
CA SER A 46 -12.68 -15.88 34.95
C SER A 46 -13.06 -17.31 34.56
N ASP A 47 -13.07 -17.61 33.26
CA ASP A 47 -13.75 -18.79 32.75
C ASP A 47 -12.93 -20.07 32.94
N GLU A 48 -11.60 -20.01 32.79
CA GLU A 48 -10.72 -21.11 33.21
C GLU A 48 -10.79 -21.37 34.72
N LEU A 49 -10.91 -20.33 35.56
CA LEU A 49 -11.04 -20.49 37.02
C LEU A 49 -12.39 -21.08 37.43
N ILE A 50 -13.47 -20.63 36.79
CA ILE A 50 -14.83 -21.13 36.98
C ILE A 50 -14.92 -22.58 36.48
N GLN A 51 -14.33 -22.93 35.33
CA GLN A 51 -14.25 -24.31 34.85
C GLN A 51 -13.43 -25.21 35.79
N HIS A 52 -12.25 -24.77 36.25
CA HIS A 52 -11.44 -25.54 37.20
C HIS A 52 -12.18 -25.74 38.53
N TRP A 53 -12.88 -24.73 39.04
CA TRP A 53 -13.72 -24.86 40.23
C TRP A 53 -14.89 -25.83 40.03
N HIS A 54 -15.61 -25.75 38.91
CA HIS A 54 -16.67 -26.69 38.56
C HIS A 54 -16.17 -28.12 38.35
N THR A 55 -14.96 -28.29 37.81
CA THR A 55 -14.33 -29.61 37.57
C THR A 55 -13.85 -30.23 38.88
N TRP A 56 -13.24 -29.43 39.76
CA TRP A 56 -12.90 -29.82 41.13
C TRP A 56 -14.15 -30.22 41.94
N LYS A 57 -15.23 -29.42 41.86
CA LYS A 57 -16.54 -29.69 42.46
C LYS A 57 -17.23 -30.95 41.90
N LYS A 58 -16.87 -31.40 40.69
CA LYS A 58 -17.36 -32.64 40.06
C LYS A 58 -16.55 -33.89 40.43
N GLY A 59 -15.48 -33.77 41.22
CA GLY A 59 -14.87 -34.92 41.91
C GLY A 59 -14.04 -35.86 41.03
N GLN A 60 -13.48 -35.39 39.92
CA GLN A 60 -12.45 -36.16 39.20
C GLN A 60 -11.06 -35.88 39.78
N ASN A 61 -10.39 -36.95 40.20
CA ASN A 61 -9.20 -36.91 41.04
C ASN A 61 -7.92 -36.70 40.20
N ILE A 62 -7.69 -35.46 39.77
CA ILE A 62 -6.40 -35.04 39.18
C ILE A 62 -5.38 -34.89 40.34
N PRO A 63 -4.20 -35.52 40.29
CA PRO A 63 -3.18 -35.36 41.33
C PRO A 63 -2.80 -33.88 41.51
N LYS A 64 -2.83 -33.41 42.76
CA LYS A 64 -2.58 -32.01 43.13
C LYS A 64 -1.21 -31.50 42.63
N ASP A 65 -0.24 -32.41 42.55
CA ASP A 65 1.13 -32.12 42.11
C ASP A 65 1.24 -31.87 40.60
N ASP A 66 0.39 -32.47 39.77
CA ASP A 66 0.40 -32.27 38.31
C ASP A 66 -0.14 -30.88 37.94
N VAL A 67 -1.22 -30.43 38.60
CA VAL A 67 -1.79 -29.09 38.41
C VAL A 67 -0.82 -28.00 38.87
N LEU A 68 -0.14 -28.21 40.01
CA LEU A 68 0.87 -27.28 40.51
C LEU A 68 2.12 -27.27 39.61
N SER A 69 2.57 -28.44 39.13
CA SER A 69 3.68 -28.57 38.17
C SER A 69 3.39 -27.82 36.86
N ALA A 70 2.21 -28.02 36.27
CA ALA A 70 1.80 -27.34 35.05
C ALA A 70 1.66 -25.82 35.26
N ALA A 71 1.07 -25.38 36.37
CA ALA A 71 0.94 -23.97 36.71
C ALA A 71 2.30 -23.29 36.95
N ASP A 72 3.24 -23.94 37.62
CA ASP A 72 4.60 -23.40 37.85
C ASP A 72 5.46 -23.44 36.59
N GLN A 73 5.31 -24.44 35.71
CA GLN A 73 5.96 -24.43 34.39
C GLN A 73 5.42 -23.29 33.53
N LYS A 74 4.09 -23.11 33.45
CA LYS A 74 3.45 -22.02 32.70
C LYS A 74 3.88 -20.65 33.27
N ARG A 75 3.80 -20.44 34.59
CA ARG A 75 4.31 -19.22 35.27
C ARG A 75 5.77 -18.92 34.95
N LYS A 76 6.65 -19.92 34.96
CA LYS A 76 8.09 -19.71 34.65
C LYS A 76 8.31 -19.37 33.18
N LYS A 77 7.52 -19.95 32.27
CA LYS A 77 7.58 -19.66 30.84
C LYS A 77 7.07 -18.25 30.53
N ASP A 78 5.90 -17.90 31.06
CA ASP A 78 5.26 -16.60 30.86
C ASP A 78 6.07 -15.45 31.51
N ALA A 79 6.66 -15.69 32.69
CA ALA A 79 7.54 -14.72 33.34
C ALA A 79 8.88 -14.55 32.63
N ALA A 80 9.42 -15.61 31.99
CA ALA A 80 10.63 -15.50 31.18
C ALA A 80 10.37 -14.73 29.87
N ILE A 81 9.24 -14.98 29.21
CA ILE A 81 8.82 -14.24 28.01
C ILE A 81 8.60 -12.76 28.33
N LEU A 82 7.95 -12.43 29.45
CA LEU A 82 7.71 -11.05 29.85
C LEU A 82 9.00 -10.31 30.25
N ALA A 83 9.96 -11.01 30.87
CA ALA A 83 11.27 -10.43 31.20
C ALA A 83 12.10 -10.18 29.93
N ASP A 84 12.19 -11.16 29.03
CA ASP A 84 12.90 -11.04 27.74
C ASP A 84 12.34 -9.91 26.87
N PHE A 85 11.01 -9.75 26.85
CA PHE A 85 10.34 -8.62 26.19
C PHE A 85 10.69 -7.27 26.82
N GLN A 86 10.70 -7.18 28.16
CA GLN A 86 11.05 -5.95 28.87
C GLN A 86 12.52 -5.59 28.72
N ASP A 87 13.43 -6.56 28.76
CA ASP A 87 14.86 -6.33 28.55
C ASP A 87 15.15 -5.91 27.10
N THR A 88 14.48 -6.50 26.10
CA THR A 88 14.59 -6.07 24.68
C THR A 88 14.17 -4.60 24.51
N VAL A 89 13.03 -4.20 25.06
CA VAL A 89 12.53 -2.81 24.98
C VAL A 89 13.46 -1.82 25.70
N ASN A 90 14.04 -2.22 26.84
CA ASN A 90 15.01 -1.40 27.57
C ASN A 90 16.35 -1.27 26.84
N GLU A 91 16.82 -2.31 26.15
CA GLU A 91 18.05 -2.25 25.36
C GLU A 91 17.90 -1.31 24.14
N GLU A 92 16.78 -1.41 23.41
CA GLU A 92 16.51 -0.53 22.27
C GLU A 92 16.39 0.95 22.71
N GLN A 93 15.72 1.23 23.83
CA GLN A 93 15.63 2.58 24.40
C GLN A 93 17.00 3.13 24.88
N ASN A 94 17.86 2.30 25.47
CA ASN A 94 19.21 2.72 25.87
C ASN A 94 20.11 3.01 24.66
N THR A 95 19.99 2.25 23.56
CA THR A 95 20.79 2.53 22.35
C THR A 95 20.45 3.88 21.71
N VAL A 96 19.21 4.37 21.86
CA VAL A 96 18.80 5.70 21.38
C VAL A 96 19.35 6.81 22.30
N GLU A 97 19.34 6.65 23.63
CA GLU A 97 19.90 7.67 24.53
C GLU A 97 21.44 7.78 24.44
N VAL A 98 22.17 6.67 24.38
CA VAL A 98 23.66 6.68 24.36
C VAL A 98 24.20 7.31 23.07
N SER A 99 23.51 7.18 21.94
CA SER A 99 23.88 7.83 20.68
C SER A 99 23.84 9.37 20.71
N SER A 100 23.31 9.98 21.79
CA SER A 100 23.05 11.43 21.88
C SER A 100 23.95 12.18 22.87
N ARG A 101 24.91 11.52 23.54
CA ARG A 101 25.64 12.12 24.68
C ARG A 101 27.18 12.08 24.65
N ASP A 102 27.81 11.33 23.75
CA ASP A 102 29.27 11.17 23.73
C ASP A 102 29.98 11.88 22.56
N THR A 103 30.00 13.22 22.60
CA THR A 103 31.06 14.03 21.96
C THR A 103 31.51 15.17 22.88
N ASP A 104 32.27 14.87 23.94
CA ASP A 104 33.26 15.81 24.45
C ASP A 104 34.28 15.21 25.44
N THR A 105 35.47 15.83 25.48
CA THR A 105 36.58 15.70 26.45
C THR A 105 37.49 14.45 26.47
N ASP A 106 38.69 14.69 25.92
CA ASP A 106 40.02 14.43 26.51
C ASP A 106 40.46 13.01 26.91
N ASP A 107 41.47 12.52 26.18
CA ASP A 107 42.51 11.65 26.75
C ASP A 107 43.90 12.23 26.42
N ALA A 108 44.79 12.31 27.41
CA ALA A 108 46.02 13.09 27.33
C ALA A 108 47.27 12.32 27.77
N GLN A 109 48.32 12.48 26.96
CA GLN A 109 49.73 12.16 27.21
C GLN A 109 50.22 10.71 27.07
N LYS A 110 50.88 10.47 25.93
CA LYS A 110 52.27 9.96 25.97
C LYS A 110 53.17 10.64 24.93
N GLN A 111 54.46 10.70 25.26
CA GLN A 111 55.47 11.55 24.61
C GLN A 111 55.97 10.98 23.27
N THR A 112 56.23 11.83 22.27
CA THR A 112 57.59 12.33 21.91
C THR A 112 57.55 13.27 20.68
N SER A 113 58.33 14.36 20.71
CA SER A 113 58.52 15.35 19.63
C SER A 113 59.72 14.97 18.71
N PRO A 114 60.16 15.78 17.71
CA PRO A 114 59.60 17.03 17.15
C PRO A 114 59.60 17.09 15.58
N GLU A 115 58.90 18.07 14.98
CA GLU A 115 59.54 19.15 14.19
C GLU A 115 58.53 20.24 13.78
N GLN A 116 59.05 21.44 13.50
CA GLN A 116 58.26 22.66 13.27
C GLN A 116 58.09 22.95 11.77
N LYS A 117 56.98 23.61 11.41
CA LYS A 117 57.04 24.93 10.74
C LYS A 117 55.69 25.64 10.66
N GLU A 118 55.74 26.95 10.85
CA GLU A 118 54.67 27.90 10.56
C GLU A 118 54.56 28.11 9.04
N GLU A 119 53.35 28.37 8.52
CA GLU A 119 53.15 29.44 7.54
C GLU A 119 51.70 29.96 7.57
N LYS A 120 51.50 31.16 7.04
CA LYS A 120 50.46 32.11 7.49
C LYS A 120 50.05 33.04 6.34
N PHE A 121 48.77 33.09 5.96
CA PHE A 121 48.22 34.04 4.97
C PHE A 121 46.70 34.29 5.20
N PRO A 122 46.04 35.28 4.55
CA PRO A 122 45.26 36.26 5.31
C PRO A 122 43.78 36.44 4.86
N GLU A 123 43.14 37.45 5.44
CA GLU A 123 41.76 37.92 5.26
C GLU A 123 41.38 38.43 3.83
N PRO A 124 40.07 38.63 3.56
CA PRO A 124 39.49 38.54 2.21
C PRO A 124 39.32 39.88 1.48
N VAL A 125 38.75 39.80 0.26
CA VAL A 125 38.18 40.93 -0.48
C VAL A 125 36.80 40.52 -0.98
N GLU A 126 35.83 41.42 -0.76
CA GLU A 126 34.44 41.33 -1.21
C GLU A 126 34.33 41.62 -2.72
N ASP A 127 33.25 41.19 -3.36
CA ASP A 127 32.56 42.02 -4.37
C ASP A 127 31.12 41.48 -4.56
N GLU A 128 30.15 42.40 -4.51
CA GLU A 128 28.72 42.14 -4.75
C GLU A 128 28.44 42.10 -6.27
N GLU A 129 27.42 41.36 -6.70
CA GLU A 129 26.39 41.94 -7.57
C GLU A 129 25.08 41.14 -7.57
N SER A 130 23.98 41.86 -7.73
CA SER A 130 22.59 41.41 -7.63
C SER A 130 21.98 41.12 -9.01
N ILE A 131 20.80 40.48 -9.06
CA ILE A 131 19.59 40.97 -9.76
C ILE A 131 18.39 40.01 -9.58
N GLU A 132 17.20 40.59 -9.63
CA GLU A 132 15.91 40.02 -9.22
C GLU A 132 15.18 39.14 -10.27
N SER A 133 14.09 38.53 -9.78
CA SER A 133 12.99 37.86 -10.51
C SER A 133 12.33 38.65 -11.65
N ILE A 134 11.51 37.97 -12.47
CA ILE A 134 10.10 38.32 -12.80
C ILE A 134 9.51 37.37 -13.87
N ALA A 135 8.25 36.97 -13.67
CA ALA A 135 7.23 36.71 -14.70
C ALA A 135 6.04 37.64 -14.37
N PRO A 136 5.21 38.15 -15.31
CA PRO A 136 4.44 37.33 -16.28
C PRO A 136 4.13 38.05 -17.64
N ALA A 137 3.27 37.46 -18.49
CA ALA A 137 2.08 38.09 -19.12
C ALA A 137 1.63 37.46 -20.46
N CYS A 138 0.34 37.65 -20.76
CA CYS A 138 -0.40 37.29 -21.97
C CYS A 138 -0.33 38.42 -23.04
N ASP A 139 -0.45 38.11 -24.35
CA ASP A 139 -1.35 38.88 -25.24
C ASP A 139 -1.71 38.17 -26.58
N THR A 140 -2.55 38.84 -27.39
CA THR A 140 -3.52 38.35 -28.36
C THR A 140 -3.25 38.69 -29.85
N THR A 141 -4.16 38.20 -30.72
CA THR A 141 -4.41 38.52 -32.17
C THR A 141 -3.44 37.92 -33.20
N THR A 142 -3.77 37.62 -34.48
CA THR A 142 -5.00 37.65 -35.34
C THR A 142 -5.07 36.32 -36.15
N GLY A 143 -6.10 35.92 -36.93
CA GLY A 143 -7.39 36.50 -37.33
C GLY A 143 -7.57 36.52 -38.87
N HIS A 144 -8.53 35.75 -39.43
CA HIS A 144 -9.17 35.96 -40.75
C HIS A 144 -10.46 35.10 -40.86
N ALA A 145 -11.41 35.51 -41.71
CA ALA A 145 -12.82 35.08 -41.64
C ALA A 145 -13.44 34.66 -42.99
N HIS A 146 -14.50 33.85 -42.94
CA HIS A 146 -15.67 33.77 -43.84
C HIS A 146 -16.62 32.72 -43.20
N ALA A 147 -17.86 32.96 -42.75
CA ALA A 147 -19.02 33.74 -43.23
C ALA A 147 -19.94 32.98 -44.22
N ASP A 148 -21.02 32.40 -43.68
CA ASP A 148 -22.43 32.32 -44.18
C ASP A 148 -23.26 31.61 -43.08
N THR A 149 -24.21 32.23 -42.37
CA THR A 149 -25.63 32.57 -42.70
C THR A 149 -26.43 31.34 -43.17
N LEU A 150 -27.63 30.98 -42.66
CA LEU A 150 -28.83 31.73 -42.20
C LEU A 150 -29.59 30.94 -41.07
N GLU A 151 -30.27 31.59 -40.10
CA GLU A 151 -31.75 31.75 -39.92
C GLU A 151 -32.59 30.44 -39.84
N GLU A 152 -33.67 30.29 -39.04
CA GLU A 152 -34.34 31.18 -38.06
C GLU A 152 -35.15 30.36 -37.00
N ALA A 153 -35.78 31.07 -36.07
CA ALA A 153 -36.56 30.62 -34.91
C ALA A 153 -37.84 29.79 -35.20
N SER A 154 -38.39 29.13 -34.17
CA SER A 154 -39.73 29.46 -33.62
C SER A 154 -40.13 28.62 -32.38
N GLU A 155 -40.94 29.24 -31.51
CA GLU A 155 -41.48 28.72 -30.24
C GLU A 155 -42.87 28.03 -30.42
N PRO A 156 -43.44 27.38 -29.39
CA PRO A 156 -44.49 26.35 -29.53
C PRO A 156 -45.94 26.88 -29.45
N PRO A 157 -46.95 25.98 -29.49
CA PRO A 157 -48.28 26.23 -28.93
C PRO A 157 -48.79 25.16 -27.95
N ASP A 158 -49.78 25.56 -27.15
CA ASP A 158 -50.47 24.84 -26.06
C ASP A 158 -51.52 23.79 -26.50
N ASP A 159 -52.05 23.00 -25.53
CA ASP A 159 -53.44 23.09 -25.00
C ASP A 159 -54.14 21.76 -24.59
N LEU A 160 -54.71 21.74 -23.36
CA LEU A 160 -56.00 21.13 -22.90
C LEU A 160 -56.18 19.57 -22.93
N ASP A 161 -56.98 18.90 -22.07
CA ASP A 161 -57.79 19.28 -20.87
C ASP A 161 -58.14 18.05 -19.99
N ASP A 162 -58.90 18.28 -18.90
CA ASP A 162 -59.70 17.32 -18.07
C ASP A 162 -59.00 16.32 -17.11
N ALA A 163 -59.61 15.87 -15.99
CA ALA A 163 -60.18 16.51 -14.78
C ALA A 163 -60.86 15.43 -13.88
N ILE A 164 -61.17 15.75 -12.60
CA ILE A 164 -62.05 14.98 -11.67
C ILE A 164 -61.44 13.66 -11.12
N ALA A 165 -61.41 13.33 -9.82
CA ALA A 165 -61.88 13.97 -8.58
C ALA A 165 -61.10 13.49 -7.34
N ASP A 166 -60.92 14.39 -6.37
CA ASP A 166 -60.87 14.09 -4.93
C ASP A 166 -62.33 14.02 -4.41
N PRO A 167 -62.65 13.34 -3.29
CA PRO A 167 -62.77 14.14 -2.07
C PRO A 167 -62.45 13.43 -0.73
N ALA A 168 -61.64 14.11 0.09
CA ALA A 168 -62.02 14.58 1.44
C ALA A 168 -62.20 13.56 2.59
N MET A 169 -62.17 13.94 3.88
CA MET A 169 -61.55 15.02 4.67
C MET A 169 -61.90 14.74 6.16
N THR A 170 -61.13 15.32 7.11
CA THR A 170 -61.53 16.02 8.37
C THR A 170 -60.26 16.11 9.23
N GLU A 171 -59.67 17.26 9.57
CA GLU A 171 -60.17 18.44 10.34
C GLU A 171 -60.76 18.06 11.72
N ALA A 172 -60.52 18.78 12.83
CA ALA A 172 -60.23 20.21 12.99
C ALA A 172 -59.38 20.53 14.26
N PRO A 173 -58.90 21.78 14.47
CA PRO A 173 -57.96 22.19 15.54
C PRO A 173 -58.65 22.93 16.73
N ILE A 174 -57.88 23.43 17.73
CA ILE A 174 -58.28 24.60 18.57
C ILE A 174 -57.15 25.25 19.44
N LEU A 175 -56.98 26.56 19.25
CA LEU A 175 -56.61 27.71 20.14
C LEU A 175 -55.32 27.86 20.98
N LEU A 176 -54.88 29.13 21.00
CA LEU A 176 -53.88 29.80 21.85
C LEU A 176 -54.45 30.26 23.21
N ALA A 177 -53.58 30.47 24.20
CA ALA A 177 -53.73 31.48 25.25
C ALA A 177 -52.38 31.86 25.90
N ASP A 178 -52.28 33.10 26.40
CA ASP A 178 -51.05 33.80 26.79
C ASP A 178 -50.87 33.95 28.33
N HIS A 179 -49.66 34.38 28.73
CA HIS A 179 -49.30 35.24 29.89
C HIS A 179 -48.52 34.73 31.13
N SER A 180 -47.46 35.52 31.43
CA SER A 180 -46.74 35.78 32.70
C SER A 180 -45.85 34.68 33.29
N GLY A 181 -44.61 34.91 33.76
CA GLY A 181 -43.77 36.12 33.73
C GLY A 181 -43.33 36.61 35.11
N ILE A 182 -42.10 36.24 35.56
CA ILE A 182 -41.37 36.90 36.67
C ILE A 182 -39.88 37.05 36.29
N PHE A 183 -39.33 38.22 36.64
CA PHE A 183 -38.00 38.78 36.35
C PHE A 183 -37.02 38.42 37.49
N THR A 184 -35.75 38.03 37.25
CA THR A 184 -34.46 38.77 37.40
C THR A 184 -33.36 37.73 37.62
N SER A 185 -32.06 37.89 37.31
CA SER A 185 -31.23 39.04 36.91
C SER A 185 -29.98 38.58 36.15
N GLN A 186 -29.48 39.41 35.22
CA GLN A 186 -28.10 39.31 34.69
C GLN A 186 -27.07 39.71 35.77
N PRO A 187 -25.76 39.44 35.53
CA PRO A 187 -24.89 40.55 35.11
C PRO A 187 -24.16 40.30 33.78
N GLU A 188 -23.30 41.24 33.43
CA GLU A 188 -22.98 41.67 32.07
C GLU A 188 -21.58 41.22 31.58
N LEU A 189 -21.31 41.48 30.30
CA LEU A 189 -20.13 41.09 29.53
C LEU A 189 -18.80 41.62 30.10
N THR A 190 -17.74 40.83 29.92
CA THR A 190 -16.35 41.32 29.86
C THR A 190 -15.65 40.66 28.67
N GLU A 191 -15.19 41.47 27.72
CA GLU A 191 -14.39 41.05 26.56
C GLU A 191 -12.99 40.55 27.01
N PRO A 192 -12.42 39.52 26.36
CA PRO A 192 -10.99 39.21 26.52
C PRO A 192 -10.13 40.22 25.72
N PRO A 193 -8.92 40.57 26.22
CA PRO A 193 -8.07 41.62 25.65
C PRO A 193 -7.37 41.21 24.33
N PRO A 194 -6.85 42.18 23.55
CA PRO A 194 -6.18 41.92 22.28
C PRO A 194 -4.87 41.13 22.45
N ILE A 195 -4.58 40.30 21.45
CA ILE A 195 -3.30 39.58 21.29
C ILE A 195 -2.23 40.61 20.86
N PRO A 196 -1.08 40.70 21.55
CA PRO A 196 0.04 41.53 21.08
C PRO A 196 0.75 40.88 19.89
N GLU A 197 0.92 41.65 18.82
CA GLU A 197 2.00 41.42 17.85
C GLU A 197 3.33 41.83 18.51
N ASP A 198 4.28 40.89 18.61
CA ASP A 198 5.71 41.21 18.66
C ASP A 198 6.51 39.93 18.36
N ALA A 199 7.01 39.84 17.13
CA ALA A 199 7.93 38.79 16.70
C ALA A 199 9.32 39.39 16.47
N PRO A 200 10.37 38.90 17.13
CA PRO A 200 11.73 39.03 16.64
C PRO A 200 12.03 37.86 15.71
N ALA A 201 12.30 38.16 14.44
CA ALA A 201 13.00 37.24 13.57
C ALA A 201 14.50 37.29 13.88
N ASP A 202 15.18 36.14 13.81
CA ASP A 202 16.60 36.10 13.48
C ASP A 202 16.91 34.78 12.72
N GLN A 203 17.42 34.97 11.51
CA GLN A 203 18.28 34.05 10.76
C GLN A 203 19.64 33.94 11.49
N ASP A 204 20.54 32.98 11.27
CA ASP A 204 20.62 31.70 10.56
C ASP A 204 21.93 31.05 11.11
N CYS A 205 22.11 29.73 11.02
CA CYS A 205 23.44 29.13 11.10
C CYS A 205 23.42 27.66 10.65
N GLN A 206 23.97 27.45 9.46
CA GLN A 206 24.35 26.15 8.91
C GLN A 206 25.48 25.51 9.73
N ASP A 207 25.47 24.19 9.86
CA ASP A 207 26.43 23.27 9.22
C ASP A 207 26.24 21.85 9.78
N HIS A 208 26.36 20.82 8.95
CA HIS A 208 27.01 19.51 9.23
C HIS A 208 26.75 18.50 8.10
N GLN A 209 27.68 18.49 7.14
CA GLN A 209 28.28 17.29 6.53
C GLN A 209 27.37 16.18 5.95
N LYS A 210 27.35 16.12 4.61
CA LYS A 210 27.04 14.90 3.85
C LYS A 210 28.07 13.80 4.17
N GLN A 211 27.60 12.59 4.46
CA GLN A 211 28.42 11.37 4.33
C GLN A 211 28.01 10.62 3.06
N GLU A 212 28.99 10.29 2.23
CA GLU A 212 28.80 9.56 0.96
C GLU A 212 28.72 8.05 1.19
N ALA A 213 27.91 7.37 0.38
CA ALA A 213 27.85 5.91 0.34
C ALA A 213 29.11 5.32 -0.35
N PRO A 214 29.59 4.12 0.06
CA PRO A 214 30.85 3.56 -0.43
C PRO A 214 30.74 3.02 -1.86
N SER A 215 31.72 3.35 -2.70
CA SER A 215 31.90 2.74 -4.03
C SER A 215 32.54 1.34 -3.96
N PRO A 216 32.26 0.45 -4.93
CA PRO A 216 32.85 -0.89 -4.99
C PRO A 216 34.34 -0.88 -5.40
N ALA A 217 35.04 -1.95 -5.03
CA ALA A 217 36.49 -2.10 -5.19
C ALA A 217 36.93 -2.39 -6.66
N PRO A 218 38.18 -2.09 -7.04
CA PRO A 218 38.68 -2.25 -8.41
C PRO A 218 39.26 -3.65 -8.71
N ASP A 219 39.10 -4.10 -9.95
CA ASP A 219 39.77 -5.28 -10.52
C ASP A 219 40.93 -4.87 -11.48
N PRO A 220 41.84 -5.78 -11.87
CA PRO A 220 43.25 -5.44 -12.08
C PRO A 220 43.64 -4.89 -13.47
N ALA A 221 44.79 -4.21 -13.48
CA ALA A 221 45.36 -3.49 -14.60
C ALA A 221 45.81 -4.37 -15.80
N ILE A 222 45.65 -3.80 -16.99
CA ILE A 222 46.36 -4.18 -18.23
C ILE A 222 47.02 -2.91 -18.79
N ASP A 223 48.25 -3.03 -19.29
CA ASP A 223 49.13 -1.91 -19.69
C ASP A 223 48.53 -1.01 -20.78
N ASP A 224 48.44 0.30 -20.49
CA ASP A 224 48.10 1.33 -21.47
C ASP A 224 49.30 2.24 -21.77
N HIS A 225 50.05 1.86 -22.81
CA HIS A 225 51.15 2.66 -23.36
C HIS A 225 50.62 3.64 -24.43
N HIS A 226 49.87 4.67 -24.02
CA HIS A 226 49.48 5.75 -24.94
C HIS A 226 49.77 7.16 -24.42
N SER A 227 50.62 7.87 -25.17
CA SER A 227 51.02 9.26 -24.91
C SER A 227 49.88 10.23 -25.21
N SER A 228 49.74 11.26 -24.37
CA SER A 228 48.81 12.37 -24.60
C SER A 228 49.08 13.05 -25.96
N PRO A 229 48.07 13.24 -26.83
CA PRO A 229 48.27 13.96 -28.08
C PRO A 229 48.42 15.47 -27.81
N GLN A 230 49.60 16.00 -28.11
CA GLN A 230 49.85 17.44 -28.12
C GLN A 230 48.91 18.14 -29.10
N ALA A 231 48.45 19.34 -28.73
CA ALA A 231 47.62 20.19 -29.58
C ALA A 231 48.40 20.63 -30.83
N ASN A 232 48.23 19.88 -31.92
CA ASN A 232 48.80 20.21 -33.23
C ASN A 232 47.72 20.90 -34.07
N THR A 233 47.88 22.20 -34.31
CA THR A 233 46.94 23.04 -35.05
C THR A 233 46.99 22.76 -36.56
N MET A 234 46.44 21.62 -36.98
CA MET A 234 46.11 21.40 -38.38
C MET A 234 44.90 22.27 -38.76
N LYS A 235 45.06 23.06 -39.82
CA LYS A 235 43.98 23.84 -40.42
C LYS A 235 42.85 22.91 -40.85
N ARG A 236 41.62 23.13 -40.36
CA ARG A 236 40.44 22.52 -40.98
C ARG A 236 40.26 23.10 -42.37
N ASP A 237 40.03 22.24 -43.35
CA ASP A 237 39.56 22.64 -44.67
C ASP A 237 38.07 23.05 -44.55
N PRO A 238 37.63 24.26 -44.92
CA PRO A 238 36.27 24.74 -44.64
C PRO A 238 35.14 24.14 -45.51
N SER A 239 35.32 22.96 -46.10
CA SER A 239 34.52 22.50 -47.25
C SER A 239 33.85 21.11 -47.12
N SER A 240 33.80 20.52 -45.92
CA SER A 240 33.07 19.26 -45.65
C SER A 240 31.74 19.52 -44.91
N SER A 241 30.64 19.69 -45.64
CA SER A 241 29.29 19.56 -45.08
C SER A 241 28.99 18.08 -44.77
N THR A 242 29.37 17.64 -43.57
CA THR A 242 29.09 16.27 -43.12
C THR A 242 27.59 16.10 -42.91
N VAL A 243 26.92 15.45 -43.87
CA VAL A 243 25.49 15.11 -43.76
C VAL A 243 25.28 14.16 -42.59
N LEU A 244 24.40 14.56 -41.66
CA LEU A 244 23.99 13.74 -40.53
C LEU A 244 22.74 12.93 -40.89
N PHE A 245 22.75 11.64 -40.54
CA PHE A 245 21.65 10.71 -40.73
C PHE A 245 21.17 10.21 -39.37
N ARG A 246 19.85 10.10 -39.18
CA ARG A 246 19.25 9.49 -37.99
C ARG A 246 18.22 8.44 -38.36
N LEU A 247 18.12 7.42 -37.52
CA LEU A 247 17.18 6.32 -37.64
C LEU A 247 16.78 5.89 -36.21
N PRO A 248 15.48 5.78 -35.86
CA PRO A 248 15.05 5.36 -34.53
C PRO A 248 15.53 3.94 -34.21
N ASN A 249 15.81 3.63 -32.94
CA ASN A 249 16.16 2.28 -32.52
C ASN A 249 15.02 1.30 -32.84
N ALA A 250 15.36 0.09 -33.28
CA ALA A 250 14.39 -0.98 -33.50
C ALA A 250 14.34 -1.94 -32.30
N MET A 251 13.40 -2.88 -32.32
CA MET A 251 13.34 -3.99 -31.37
C MET A 251 13.31 -5.31 -32.14
N VAL A 252 14.04 -6.32 -31.65
CA VAL A 252 14.08 -7.65 -32.27
C VAL A 252 12.67 -8.25 -32.34
N LYS A 253 12.39 -9.02 -33.41
CA LYS A 253 11.10 -9.66 -33.73
C LYS A 253 9.90 -8.70 -33.91
N THR A 254 10.11 -7.38 -33.86
CA THR A 254 9.06 -6.39 -34.02
C THR A 254 9.04 -5.86 -35.46
N PRO A 255 7.88 -5.72 -36.13
CA PRO A 255 7.79 -5.02 -37.40
C PRO A 255 8.33 -3.60 -37.27
N TYR A 256 9.24 -3.23 -38.15
CA TYR A 256 9.94 -1.94 -38.17
C TYR A 256 9.76 -1.30 -39.55
N ALA A 257 9.42 0.00 -39.59
CA ALA A 257 9.14 0.72 -40.83
C ALA A 257 9.31 2.24 -40.62
N GLU A 258 10.55 2.71 -40.44
CA GLU A 258 10.85 4.10 -40.10
C GLU A 258 11.54 4.86 -41.27
N PRO A 259 11.24 6.14 -41.49
CA PRO A 259 11.93 6.95 -42.50
C PRO A 259 13.37 7.25 -42.07
N LEU A 260 14.33 7.19 -43.01
CA LEU A 260 15.68 7.67 -42.75
C LEU A 260 15.66 9.20 -42.70
N THR A 261 15.96 9.78 -41.53
CA THR A 261 16.04 11.23 -41.37
C THR A 261 17.40 11.75 -41.84
N ILE A 262 17.40 12.81 -42.65
CA ILE A 262 18.59 13.39 -43.27
C ILE A 262 18.64 14.88 -42.91
N GLU A 263 19.63 15.29 -42.12
CA GLU A 263 19.84 16.71 -41.76
C GLU A 263 20.71 17.40 -42.82
N SER A 264 20.23 17.42 -44.07
CA SER A 264 20.82 18.23 -45.14
C SER A 264 19.88 18.36 -46.35
N ASP A 265 19.56 19.61 -46.70
CA ASP A 265 18.89 19.93 -47.96
C ASP A 265 19.77 19.71 -49.20
N GLU A 266 21.06 19.41 -49.05
CA GLU A 266 21.97 19.18 -50.20
C GLU A 266 21.85 17.76 -50.76
N VAL A 267 21.22 16.82 -50.03
CA VAL A 267 21.01 15.44 -50.51
C VAL A 267 19.87 15.38 -51.52
N LEU A 268 20.13 14.76 -52.67
CA LEU A 268 19.15 14.49 -53.73
C LEU A 268 18.45 13.14 -53.53
N LYS A 269 19.21 12.09 -53.19
CA LYS A 269 18.69 10.75 -52.87
C LYS A 269 19.72 9.86 -52.18
N ILE A 270 19.23 8.86 -51.46
CA ILE A 270 20.02 7.69 -51.02
C ILE A 270 20.19 6.71 -52.18
N THR A 271 21.25 5.90 -52.14
CA THR A 271 21.59 4.90 -53.16
C THR A 271 21.74 3.50 -52.55
N THR A 272 22.49 3.39 -51.45
CA THR A 272 22.63 2.17 -50.63
C THR A 272 22.70 2.54 -49.15
N ILE A 273 22.31 1.59 -48.29
CA ILE A 273 22.63 1.59 -46.86
C ILE A 273 23.20 0.20 -46.57
N ASP A 274 24.51 0.15 -46.33
CA ASP A 274 25.27 -1.07 -46.10
C ASP A 274 25.36 -1.33 -44.57
N GLY A 275 25.29 -2.59 -44.14
CA GLY A 275 25.27 -3.01 -42.73
C GLY A 275 23.88 -3.43 -42.20
N LEU A 276 22.82 -3.22 -42.99
CA LEU A 276 21.45 -3.63 -42.63
C LEU A 276 21.26 -5.16 -42.65
N GLU A 277 22.04 -5.87 -43.46
CA GLU A 277 21.94 -7.32 -43.69
C GLU A 277 22.11 -8.17 -42.43
N ALA A 278 22.92 -7.71 -41.45
CA ALA A 278 23.10 -8.39 -40.17
C ALA A 278 21.88 -8.28 -39.24
N THR A 279 21.03 -7.28 -39.47
CA THR A 279 19.84 -6.98 -38.66
C THR A 279 18.59 -7.70 -39.17
N GLY A 280 18.50 -8.01 -40.47
CA GLY A 280 17.31 -8.60 -41.11
C GLY A 280 16.30 -7.58 -41.67
N ILE A 281 16.62 -6.29 -41.67
CA ILE A 281 15.81 -5.23 -42.31
C ILE A 281 16.47 -4.74 -43.63
N ARG A 282 15.77 -3.92 -44.41
CA ARG A 282 16.22 -3.39 -45.70
C ARG A 282 15.84 -1.92 -45.87
N TYR A 283 16.58 -1.19 -46.70
CA TYR A 283 16.15 0.13 -47.17
C TYR A 283 15.23 0.00 -48.38
N ASN A 284 14.06 0.63 -48.34
CA ASN A 284 13.11 0.73 -49.43
C ASN A 284 13.21 2.09 -50.11
N ASN A 285 13.71 2.09 -51.35
CA ASN A 285 13.91 3.31 -52.14
C ASN A 285 12.61 4.00 -52.58
N GLU A 286 11.46 3.31 -52.57
CA GLU A 286 10.18 3.89 -53.00
C GLU A 286 9.51 4.69 -51.88
N THR A 287 9.62 4.20 -50.64
CA THR A 287 9.08 4.83 -49.42
C THR A 287 10.09 5.68 -48.66
N ALA A 288 11.37 5.61 -49.04
CA ALA A 288 12.52 6.20 -48.34
C ALA A 288 12.66 5.74 -46.87
N SER A 289 12.12 4.56 -46.53
CA SER A 289 12.11 3.98 -45.19
C SER A 289 13.03 2.77 -45.06
N VAL A 290 13.49 2.51 -43.84
CA VAL A 290 14.11 1.25 -43.45
C VAL A 290 13.00 0.35 -42.89
N GLU A 291 12.79 -0.80 -43.52
CA GLU A 291 11.65 -1.69 -43.26
C GLU A 291 12.07 -3.15 -43.05
N GLY A 292 11.35 -3.88 -42.19
CA GLY A 292 11.54 -5.31 -41.98
C GLY A 292 11.11 -5.79 -40.60
N THR A 293 11.71 -6.87 -40.14
CA THR A 293 11.56 -7.39 -38.77
C THR A 293 12.94 -7.80 -38.28
N PRO A 294 13.58 -7.07 -37.35
CA PRO A 294 14.95 -7.36 -36.98
C PRO A 294 15.08 -8.74 -36.33
N SER A 295 16.07 -9.54 -36.74
CA SER A 295 16.34 -10.88 -36.20
C SER A 295 17.40 -10.90 -35.10
N THR A 296 18.26 -9.88 -35.06
CA THR A 296 19.50 -9.86 -34.26
C THR A 296 19.55 -8.57 -33.45
N PRO A 297 19.60 -8.63 -32.11
CA PRO A 297 19.83 -7.44 -31.28
C PRO A 297 21.32 -7.04 -31.30
N GLY A 298 21.59 -5.77 -31.01
CA GLY A 298 22.95 -5.21 -30.94
C GLY A 298 23.06 -3.80 -31.52
N GLU A 299 24.29 -3.29 -31.57
CA GLU A 299 24.63 -2.01 -32.21
C GLU A 299 25.25 -2.25 -33.59
N PHE A 300 24.80 -1.49 -34.59
CA PHE A 300 25.20 -1.63 -35.99
C PHE A 300 25.61 -0.27 -36.56
N THR A 301 26.85 -0.14 -37.02
CA THR A 301 27.28 1.04 -37.78
C THR A 301 26.92 0.87 -39.24
N LEU A 302 25.93 1.63 -39.71
CA LEU A 302 25.45 1.61 -41.09
C LEU A 302 26.22 2.64 -41.93
N THR A 303 26.55 2.28 -43.17
CA THR A 303 27.17 3.20 -44.14
C THR A 303 26.15 3.62 -45.19
N VAL A 304 25.88 4.92 -45.31
CA VAL A 304 24.89 5.48 -46.23
C VAL A 304 25.60 6.09 -47.44
N THR A 305 25.32 5.56 -48.64
CA THR A 305 25.79 6.14 -49.91
C THR A 305 24.71 7.03 -50.52
N TYR A 306 24.98 8.31 -50.70
CA TYR A 306 24.01 9.30 -51.17
C TYR A 306 24.55 10.14 -52.34
N ILE A 307 23.64 10.77 -53.10
CA ILE A 307 23.96 11.69 -54.19
C ILE A 307 23.54 13.11 -53.80
N MET A 308 24.38 14.11 -54.06
CA MET A 308 24.11 15.52 -53.77
C MET A 308 23.37 16.22 -54.93
N LYS A 309 22.54 17.24 -54.63
CA LYS A 309 21.83 18.08 -55.61
C LYS A 309 22.79 18.86 -56.53
N SER A 310 23.98 19.19 -56.03
CA SER A 310 25.10 19.79 -56.78
C SER A 310 25.79 18.83 -57.76
N GLY A 311 25.51 17.52 -57.66
CA GLY A 311 26.20 16.46 -58.38
C GLY A 311 27.39 15.90 -57.59
N GLY A 312 27.64 14.59 -57.75
CA GLY A 312 28.61 13.84 -56.96
C GLY A 312 27.95 12.95 -55.89
N SER A 313 28.73 12.03 -55.34
CA SER A 313 28.30 11.07 -54.32
C SER A 313 29.06 11.27 -53.01
N GLY A 314 28.36 11.20 -51.88
CA GLY A 314 28.94 11.21 -50.54
C GLY A 314 28.74 9.87 -49.82
N LEU A 315 29.52 9.70 -48.75
CA LEU A 315 29.36 8.63 -47.76
C LEU A 315 29.06 9.27 -46.40
N GLY A 316 28.13 8.67 -45.66
CA GLY A 316 27.83 9.00 -44.27
C GLY A 316 27.79 7.73 -43.43
N GLN A 317 27.85 7.89 -42.10
CA GLN A 317 27.67 6.81 -41.14
C GLN A 317 26.59 7.18 -40.14
N LEU A 318 25.84 6.19 -39.67
CA LEU A 318 25.01 6.30 -38.48
C LEU A 318 25.12 5.02 -37.64
N ASN A 319 24.95 5.16 -36.33
CA ASN A 319 24.78 4.01 -35.45
C ASN A 319 23.28 3.71 -35.31
N PHE A 320 22.92 2.45 -35.46
CA PHE A 320 21.57 1.94 -35.36
C PHE A 320 21.54 0.83 -34.31
N VAL A 321 20.64 0.93 -33.34
CA VAL A 321 20.51 -0.06 -32.26
C VAL A 321 19.25 -0.90 -32.47
N VAL A 322 19.41 -2.22 -32.43
CA VAL A 322 18.30 -3.17 -32.31
C VAL A 322 18.26 -3.65 -30.88
N ASN A 323 17.26 -3.21 -30.12
CA ASN A 323 17.05 -3.62 -28.75
C ASN A 323 16.71 -5.12 -28.66
N HIS A 324 17.18 -5.76 -27.58
CA HIS A 324 16.68 -7.07 -27.17
C HIS A 324 15.17 -7.00 -26.92
N ASP A 325 14.48 -8.13 -27.09
CA ASP A 325 13.12 -8.32 -26.57
C ASP A 325 13.22 -8.28 -25.04
N PRO A 326 12.61 -7.31 -24.33
CA PRO A 326 12.74 -7.20 -22.88
C PRO A 326 12.32 -8.48 -22.16
N LYS A 327 11.35 -9.24 -22.72
CA LYS A 327 10.89 -10.51 -22.15
C LYS A 327 11.97 -11.59 -22.18
N SER A 328 12.87 -11.54 -23.16
CA SER A 328 13.96 -12.53 -23.32
C SER A 328 15.10 -12.39 -22.30
N LEU A 329 15.12 -11.29 -21.53
CA LEU A 329 16.06 -11.09 -20.43
C LEU A 329 15.60 -11.78 -19.14
N TRP A 330 14.29 -12.00 -18.99
CA TRP A 330 13.71 -12.63 -17.82
C TRP A 330 13.82 -14.15 -17.89
N LYS A 331 14.00 -14.76 -16.73
CA LYS A 331 14.08 -16.20 -16.54
C LYS A 331 12.99 -16.60 -15.57
N ASP A 332 12.43 -17.78 -15.78
CA ASP A 332 11.51 -18.39 -14.82
C ASP A 332 12.21 -19.61 -14.22
N MET A 333 12.95 -19.37 -13.14
CA MET A 333 13.65 -20.41 -12.40
C MET A 333 12.73 -20.88 -11.26
N PRO A 334 12.48 -22.20 -11.09
CA PRO A 334 11.63 -22.69 -10.01
C PRO A 334 12.22 -22.28 -8.66
N SER A 335 11.36 -22.03 -7.67
CA SER A 335 11.85 -21.81 -6.29
C SER A 335 12.47 -23.08 -5.70
N ASP A 336 13.44 -22.90 -4.82
CA ASP A 336 14.08 -24.01 -4.10
C ASP A 336 13.18 -24.52 -2.97
N GLU A 337 12.60 -25.71 -3.14
CA GLU A 337 11.73 -26.39 -2.15
C GLU A 337 12.43 -26.65 -0.80
N GLN A 338 13.75 -26.49 -0.69
CA GLN A 338 14.50 -26.65 0.56
C GLN A 338 14.62 -25.37 1.39
N VAL A 339 14.18 -24.21 0.89
CA VAL A 339 14.26 -22.97 1.69
C VAL A 339 13.28 -22.97 2.86
N GLN A 340 13.64 -22.26 3.92
CA GLN A 340 12.77 -22.06 5.06
C GLN A 340 11.50 -21.31 4.65
N PHE A 341 10.35 -21.76 5.19
CA PHE A 341 9.02 -21.27 4.83
C PHE A 341 8.71 -21.33 3.32
N TRP A 342 9.24 -22.32 2.61
CA TRP A 342 8.87 -22.57 1.22
C TRP A 342 7.35 -22.76 1.05
N LYS A 343 6.82 -22.20 -0.03
CA LYS A 343 5.45 -22.32 -0.51
C LYS A 343 5.46 -22.40 -2.04
N PRO A 344 4.44 -23.00 -2.68
CA PRO A 344 4.33 -23.05 -4.13
C PRO A 344 4.37 -21.66 -4.78
N ASP A 345 5.00 -21.55 -5.95
CA ASP A 345 5.12 -20.30 -6.71
C ASP A 345 3.76 -19.74 -7.20
N GLN A 346 2.70 -20.55 -7.12
CA GLN A 346 1.35 -20.23 -7.56
C GLN A 346 0.33 -20.80 -6.56
N ALA A 347 -0.73 -20.06 -6.28
CA ALA A 347 -1.89 -20.53 -5.53
C ALA A 347 -3.16 -19.91 -6.09
N ALA A 348 -4.25 -20.67 -6.14
CA ALA A 348 -5.57 -20.17 -6.49
C ALA A 348 -6.63 -21.01 -5.79
N GLU A 349 -7.76 -20.39 -5.44
CA GLU A 349 -8.88 -21.04 -4.76
C GLU A 349 -10.21 -20.38 -5.16
N GLU A 350 -11.19 -21.19 -5.55
CA GLU A 350 -12.60 -20.81 -5.67
C GLU A 350 -13.46 -21.50 -4.59
N LYS A 351 -14.23 -20.70 -3.84
CA LYS A 351 -15.12 -21.12 -2.76
C LYS A 351 -16.54 -20.59 -2.97
N ASP A 352 -17.53 -21.48 -2.86
CA ASP A 352 -18.95 -21.10 -2.83
C ASP A 352 -19.29 -20.48 -1.47
N GLY A 353 -19.88 -19.28 -1.48
CA GLY A 353 -20.40 -18.58 -0.30
C GLY A 353 -21.92 -18.70 -0.17
N TYR A 354 -22.50 -17.84 0.66
CA TYR A 354 -23.95 -17.71 0.84
C TYR A 354 -24.58 -16.93 -0.31
N ASP A 355 -25.89 -17.11 -0.54
CA ASP A 355 -26.70 -16.32 -1.51
C ASP A 355 -26.12 -16.19 -2.93
N SER A 356 -25.48 -17.27 -3.39
CA SER A 356 -24.79 -17.39 -4.69
C SER A 356 -23.55 -16.51 -4.85
N TRP A 357 -23.03 -15.92 -3.77
CA TRP A 357 -21.71 -15.31 -3.78
C TRP A 357 -20.62 -16.37 -3.95
N LYS A 358 -19.53 -15.99 -4.63
CA LYS A 358 -18.30 -16.77 -4.74
C LYS A 358 -17.15 -15.94 -4.22
N LEU A 359 -16.30 -16.55 -3.39
CA LEU A 359 -14.99 -16.01 -3.04
C LEU A 359 -13.98 -16.67 -3.97
N ILE A 360 -13.25 -15.88 -4.75
CA ILE A 360 -12.15 -16.41 -5.57
C ILE A 360 -10.87 -15.62 -5.24
N ALA A 361 -9.76 -16.32 -5.11
CA ALA A 361 -8.44 -15.71 -5.02
C ALA A 361 -7.44 -16.41 -5.93
N ALA A 362 -6.47 -15.65 -6.41
CA ALA A 362 -5.33 -16.15 -7.17
C ALA A 362 -4.09 -15.33 -6.82
N SER A 363 -2.94 -16.00 -6.77
CA SER A 363 -1.67 -15.43 -6.34
C SER A 363 -0.51 -16.05 -7.11
N GLN A 364 0.25 -15.20 -7.78
CA GLN A 364 1.24 -15.54 -8.80
C GLN A 364 2.59 -14.93 -8.43
N ARG A 365 3.65 -15.75 -8.41
CA ARG A 365 5.02 -15.26 -8.29
C ARG A 365 5.40 -14.30 -9.43
N GLY A 366 6.00 -13.20 -9.04
CA GLY A 366 6.52 -12.14 -9.86
C GLY A 366 7.77 -12.52 -10.65
N ARG A 367 8.10 -11.67 -11.61
CA ARG A 367 9.23 -11.87 -12.52
C ARG A 367 10.56 -11.62 -11.83
N SER A 368 10.59 -10.70 -10.86
CA SER A 368 11.75 -10.45 -10.01
C SER A 368 12.16 -11.72 -9.26
N HIS A 369 11.22 -12.28 -8.49
CA HIS A 369 11.42 -13.52 -7.76
C HIS A 369 11.73 -14.72 -8.65
N ALA A 370 11.04 -14.87 -9.79
CA ALA A 370 11.29 -15.93 -10.75
C ALA A 370 12.68 -15.84 -11.43
N HIS A 371 13.22 -14.64 -11.67
CA HIS A 371 14.56 -14.45 -12.24
C HIS A 371 15.68 -14.82 -11.27
N GLU A 372 15.43 -14.71 -9.97
CA GLU A 372 16.37 -15.05 -8.90
C GLU A 372 16.18 -16.48 -8.34
N GLY A 373 15.06 -17.14 -8.65
CA GLY A 373 14.70 -18.45 -8.06
C GLY A 373 14.18 -18.34 -6.62
N LYS A 374 13.69 -17.16 -6.22
CA LYS A 374 12.99 -16.95 -4.94
C LYS A 374 11.57 -17.52 -5.01
N CYS A 375 10.96 -17.77 -3.86
CA CYS A 375 9.53 -18.08 -3.80
C CYS A 375 8.70 -16.81 -4.00
N ARG A 376 7.38 -16.99 -4.12
CA ARG A 376 6.41 -15.93 -3.90
C ARG A 376 6.35 -15.55 -2.42
N ASP A 377 6.30 -14.26 -2.11
CA ASP A 377 6.13 -13.69 -0.79
C ASP A 377 4.64 -13.30 -0.52
N ASP A 378 3.88 -12.88 -1.53
CA ASP A 378 2.41 -12.69 -1.52
C ASP A 378 1.58 -13.85 -0.90
N ASP A 379 0.52 -13.55 -0.14
CA ASP A 379 -0.46 -14.54 0.34
C ASP A 379 -1.92 -14.06 0.42
N PHE A 380 -2.86 -15.00 0.54
CA PHE A 380 -4.29 -14.73 0.73
C PHE A 380 -4.98 -15.71 1.69
N MET A 381 -6.17 -15.34 2.17
CA MET A 381 -7.07 -16.23 2.92
C MET A 381 -8.54 -15.92 2.59
N LEU A 382 -9.34 -16.99 2.45
CA LEU A 382 -10.78 -16.91 2.17
C LEU A 382 -11.55 -17.75 3.21
N ILE A 383 -12.57 -17.18 3.86
CA ILE A 383 -13.51 -17.90 4.73
C ILE A 383 -14.93 -17.69 4.19
N ASN A 384 -15.58 -18.80 3.85
CA ASN A 384 -16.87 -18.82 3.14
C ASN A 384 -17.99 -19.57 3.91
N ASP A 385 -17.65 -20.30 4.97
CA ASP A 385 -18.53 -21.19 5.74
C ASP A 385 -18.78 -20.69 7.19
N HIS A 386 -18.69 -19.37 7.38
CA HIS A 386 -18.87 -18.73 8.68
C HIS A 386 -20.29 -18.95 9.24
N PRO A 387 -20.49 -19.34 10.52
CA PRO A 387 -21.81 -19.67 11.08
C PRO A 387 -22.83 -18.53 10.94
N GLU A 388 -22.38 -17.30 11.15
CA GLU A 388 -23.18 -16.08 10.98
C GLU A 388 -23.21 -15.52 9.55
N GLN A 389 -22.89 -16.32 8.52
CA GLN A 389 -23.00 -15.96 7.09
C GLN A 389 -22.12 -14.78 6.65
N TRP A 390 -20.96 -14.60 7.30
CA TRP A 390 -19.93 -13.66 6.85
C TRP A 390 -19.04 -14.29 5.76
N HIS A 391 -18.70 -13.49 4.77
CA HIS A 391 -17.66 -13.77 3.79
C HIS A 391 -16.44 -12.97 4.19
N ILE A 392 -15.29 -13.61 4.41
CA ILE A 392 -14.05 -12.93 4.84
C ILE A 392 -12.98 -13.17 3.79
N LEU A 393 -12.32 -12.09 3.38
CA LEU A 393 -11.25 -12.06 2.40
C LEU A 393 -10.06 -11.33 3.00
N ALA A 394 -8.87 -11.90 2.86
CA ALA A 394 -7.61 -11.26 3.25
C ALA A 394 -6.56 -11.45 2.16
N VAL A 395 -5.76 -10.41 1.93
CA VAL A 395 -4.62 -10.37 1.00
C VAL A 395 -3.46 -9.65 1.68
N SER A 396 -2.24 -10.10 1.43
CA SER A 396 -1.02 -9.53 2.00
C SER A 396 0.13 -9.70 1.02
N ASP A 397 0.81 -8.60 0.71
CA ASP A 397 2.14 -8.61 0.12
C ASP A 397 3.19 -8.74 1.23
N GLY A 398 4.27 -9.48 0.96
CA GLY A 398 5.42 -9.61 1.84
C GLY A 398 6.59 -8.77 1.32
N ALA A 399 7.05 -7.81 2.12
CA ALA A 399 8.06 -6.84 1.72
C ALA A 399 9.32 -7.51 1.13
N GLY A 400 9.63 -7.28 -0.15
CA GLY A 400 10.77 -7.91 -0.84
C GLY A 400 12.17 -7.62 -0.25
N SER A 401 12.27 -6.72 0.73
CA SER A 401 13.48 -6.46 1.53
C SER A 401 13.65 -7.37 2.75
N SER A 402 12.63 -8.17 3.10
CA SER A 402 12.51 -8.92 4.34
C SER A 402 12.70 -10.43 4.10
N GLN A 403 13.62 -11.06 4.85
CA GLN A 403 14.09 -12.42 4.59
C GLN A 403 12.99 -13.50 4.63
N TYR A 404 11.98 -13.32 5.48
CA TYR A 404 10.85 -14.22 5.70
C TYR A 404 9.51 -13.54 5.39
N ALA A 405 9.50 -12.58 4.47
CA ALA A 405 8.33 -11.89 3.94
C ALA A 405 7.12 -12.82 3.71
N ARG A 406 7.30 -13.93 2.98
CA ARG A 406 6.28 -14.99 2.78
C ARG A 406 5.60 -15.49 4.05
N GLU A 407 6.35 -15.67 5.12
CA GLU A 407 5.81 -16.17 6.39
C GLU A 407 5.13 -15.05 7.16
N GLY A 408 5.62 -13.81 7.03
CA GLY A 408 4.94 -12.61 7.47
C GLY A 408 3.56 -12.47 6.84
N ALA A 409 3.49 -12.49 5.51
CA ALA A 409 2.25 -12.40 4.75
C ALA A 409 1.30 -13.57 5.04
N ARG A 410 1.83 -14.81 5.09
CA ARG A 410 1.06 -16.00 5.47
C ARG A 410 0.46 -15.87 6.87
N ILE A 411 1.23 -15.40 7.86
CA ILE A 411 0.74 -15.16 9.23
C ILE A 411 -0.31 -14.04 9.23
N ALA A 412 -0.06 -12.93 8.51
CA ALA A 412 -0.95 -11.79 8.43
C ALA A 412 -2.36 -12.21 7.96
N VAL A 413 -2.47 -12.89 6.81
CA VAL A 413 -3.79 -13.29 6.27
C VAL A 413 -4.45 -14.40 7.09
N ASN A 414 -3.71 -15.42 7.52
CA ASN A 414 -4.31 -16.56 8.23
C ASN A 414 -4.78 -16.18 9.64
N THR A 415 -3.92 -15.51 10.42
CA THR A 415 -4.25 -15.16 11.80
C THR A 415 -5.34 -14.09 11.85
N SER A 416 -5.23 -13.03 11.02
CA SER A 416 -6.21 -11.95 11.05
C SER A 416 -7.59 -12.40 10.57
N ALA A 417 -7.70 -13.17 9.48
CA ALA A 417 -8.99 -13.68 8.99
C ALA A 417 -9.64 -14.66 9.99
N THR A 418 -8.85 -15.54 10.63
CA THR A 418 -9.36 -16.49 11.63
C THR A 418 -9.89 -15.76 12.86
N VAL A 419 -9.12 -14.82 13.42
CA VAL A 419 -9.54 -14.06 14.61
C VAL A 419 -10.70 -13.11 14.26
N LEU A 420 -10.74 -12.56 13.05
CA LEU A 420 -11.89 -11.78 12.56
C LEU A 420 -13.16 -12.64 12.53
N ALA A 421 -13.12 -13.88 12.05
CA ALA A 421 -14.26 -14.81 12.11
C ALA A 421 -14.73 -15.08 13.54
N GLU A 422 -13.80 -15.36 14.47
CA GLU A 422 -14.12 -15.56 15.88
C GLU A 422 -14.82 -14.32 16.47
N LYS A 423 -14.28 -13.10 16.22
CA LYS A 423 -14.86 -11.86 16.76
C LYS A 423 -16.15 -11.41 16.07
N LEU A 424 -16.33 -11.69 14.78
CA LEU A 424 -17.62 -11.49 14.10
C LEU A 424 -18.71 -12.40 14.68
N THR A 425 -18.35 -13.60 15.16
CA THR A 425 -19.28 -14.47 15.89
C THR A 425 -19.57 -13.94 17.30
N GLU A 426 -18.54 -13.59 18.08
CA GLU A 426 -18.69 -13.05 19.45
C GLU A 426 -19.53 -11.76 19.51
N HIS A 427 -19.38 -10.87 18.53
CA HIS A 427 -20.03 -9.56 18.51
C HIS A 427 -21.24 -9.46 17.56
N ASN A 428 -21.71 -10.58 16.99
CA ASN A 428 -22.71 -10.59 15.90
C ASN A 428 -23.98 -9.78 16.19
N GLU A 429 -24.60 -9.98 17.36
CA GLU A 429 -25.85 -9.27 17.73
C GLU A 429 -25.63 -7.74 17.82
N ALA A 430 -24.59 -7.33 18.56
CA ALA A 430 -24.24 -5.92 18.74
C ALA A 430 -23.83 -5.24 17.42
N LEU A 431 -23.12 -5.96 16.54
CA LEU A 431 -22.74 -5.46 15.23
C LEU A 431 -23.96 -5.30 14.31
N VAL A 432 -24.86 -6.27 14.26
CA VAL A 432 -26.08 -6.17 13.45
C VAL A 432 -26.98 -5.04 13.95
N GLU A 433 -27.11 -4.84 15.26
CA GLU A 433 -27.84 -3.70 15.83
C GLU A 433 -27.18 -2.36 15.45
N ALA A 434 -25.86 -2.23 15.63
CA ALA A 434 -25.12 -1.01 15.31
C ALA A 434 -25.16 -0.66 13.82
N VAL A 435 -25.01 -1.65 12.92
CA VAL A 435 -25.18 -1.47 11.47
C VAL A 435 -26.59 -1.01 11.15
N SER A 436 -27.62 -1.64 11.72
CA SER A 436 -29.02 -1.28 11.48
C SER A 436 -29.34 0.16 11.91
N ALA A 437 -28.81 0.59 13.05
CA ALA A 437 -28.97 1.95 13.57
C ALA A 437 -28.24 2.99 12.71
N TRP A 438 -26.98 2.71 12.35
CA TRP A 438 -26.19 3.59 11.47
C TRP A 438 -26.81 3.72 10.08
N ASP A 439 -27.26 2.62 9.48
CA ASP A 439 -27.82 2.64 8.13
C ASP A 439 -29.16 3.40 8.05
N THR A 440 -29.92 3.42 9.16
CA THR A 440 -31.18 4.14 9.28
C THR A 440 -31.01 5.64 9.59
N GLU A 441 -30.13 5.99 10.53
CA GLU A 441 -30.01 7.37 11.04
C GLU A 441 -28.86 8.17 10.41
N GLN A 442 -27.77 7.49 10.01
CA GLN A 442 -26.53 8.07 9.44
C GLN A 442 -26.01 9.30 10.22
N SER A 443 -26.16 9.29 11.55
CA SER A 443 -25.69 10.34 12.45
C SER A 443 -24.25 10.11 12.91
N GLU A 444 -23.55 11.18 13.31
CA GLU A 444 -22.22 11.10 13.93
C GLU A 444 -22.19 10.14 15.12
N LYS A 445 -23.27 10.09 15.90
CA LYS A 445 -23.39 9.18 17.05
C LYS A 445 -23.44 7.73 16.60
N THR A 446 -24.31 7.40 15.65
CA THR A 446 -24.45 6.02 15.15
C THR A 446 -23.21 5.55 14.39
N ASP A 447 -22.50 6.44 13.69
CA ASP A 447 -21.20 6.15 13.07
C ASP A 447 -20.15 5.83 14.14
N ALA A 448 -20.04 6.67 15.18
CA ALA A 448 -19.13 6.43 16.30
C ALA A 448 -19.47 5.16 17.08
N ASP A 449 -20.74 4.81 17.25
CA ASP A 449 -21.16 3.58 17.94
C ASP A 449 -20.84 2.33 17.10
N LEU A 450 -21.08 2.34 15.79
CA LEU A 450 -20.65 1.27 14.88
C LEU A 450 -19.12 1.13 14.82
N ARG A 451 -18.38 2.24 14.76
CA ARG A 451 -16.91 2.26 14.80
C ARG A 451 -16.34 1.61 16.06
N LYS A 452 -16.95 1.81 17.23
CA LYS A 452 -16.51 1.14 18.48
C LYS A 452 -16.64 -0.38 18.39
N VAL A 453 -17.75 -0.89 17.84
CA VAL A 453 -17.97 -2.33 17.66
C VAL A 453 -16.98 -2.91 16.66
N LEU A 454 -16.82 -2.26 15.49
CA LEU A 454 -15.82 -2.67 14.50
C LEU A 454 -14.39 -2.63 15.06
N TYR A 455 -14.06 -1.62 15.86
CA TYR A 455 -12.76 -1.53 16.53
C TYR A 455 -12.53 -2.71 17.50
N SER A 456 -13.51 -3.09 18.33
CA SER A 456 -13.37 -4.27 19.20
C SER A 456 -13.16 -5.58 18.45
N ILE A 457 -13.65 -5.67 17.21
CA ILE A 457 -13.51 -6.83 16.33
C ILE A 457 -12.15 -6.83 15.62
N PHE A 458 -11.86 -5.78 14.85
CA PHE A 458 -10.66 -5.69 14.02
C PHE A 458 -9.37 -5.55 14.85
N SER A 459 -9.37 -4.77 15.96
CA SER A 459 -8.16 -4.60 16.78
C SER A 459 -7.62 -5.93 17.33
N GLN A 460 -8.49 -6.90 17.63
CA GLN A 460 -8.07 -8.23 18.06
C GLN A 460 -7.42 -9.02 16.92
N ALA A 461 -7.95 -8.94 15.70
CA ALA A 461 -7.36 -9.59 14.52
C ALA A 461 -5.96 -9.04 14.20
N ILE A 462 -5.80 -7.71 14.27
CA ILE A 462 -4.53 -7.02 14.07
C ILE A 462 -3.52 -7.36 15.17
N TYR A 463 -3.91 -7.23 16.44
CA TYR A 463 -3.07 -7.57 17.58
C TYR A 463 -2.56 -9.01 17.54
N GLN A 464 -3.42 -9.99 17.23
CA GLN A 464 -3.02 -11.39 17.19
C GLN A 464 -2.11 -11.71 16.00
N ALA A 465 -2.30 -11.08 14.84
CA ALA A 465 -1.40 -11.23 13.70
C ALA A 465 0.01 -10.72 14.05
N ILE A 466 0.12 -9.49 14.55
CA ILE A 466 1.39 -8.88 15.00
C ILE A 466 2.05 -9.72 16.09
N ASN A 467 1.31 -10.14 17.11
CA ASN A 467 1.82 -10.99 18.18
C ASN A 467 2.31 -12.36 17.65
N THR A 468 1.63 -12.94 16.65
CA THR A 468 2.07 -14.19 16.02
C THR A 468 3.37 -14.02 15.24
N VAL A 469 3.53 -12.91 14.52
CA VAL A 469 4.81 -12.56 13.87
C VAL A 469 5.92 -12.35 14.90
N HIS A 470 5.66 -11.65 16.01
CA HIS A 470 6.64 -11.46 17.08
C HIS A 470 7.09 -12.79 17.72
N LEU A 471 6.15 -13.72 17.94
CA LEU A 471 6.46 -15.07 18.43
C LEU A 471 7.25 -15.89 17.40
N ALA A 472 6.97 -15.73 16.10
CA ALA A 472 7.74 -16.35 15.02
C ALA A 472 9.17 -15.79 14.96
N SER A 473 9.35 -14.45 15.02
CA SER A 473 10.68 -13.85 14.96
C SER A 473 11.55 -14.22 16.17
N LYS A 474 10.97 -14.27 17.38
CA LYS A 474 11.65 -14.78 18.59
C LYS A 474 12.00 -16.28 18.47
N LYS A 475 11.14 -17.11 17.86
CA LYS A 475 11.42 -18.54 17.60
C LYS A 475 12.56 -18.75 16.61
N GLU A 476 12.56 -18.00 15.51
CA GLU A 476 13.61 -18.07 14.47
C GLU A 476 14.89 -17.29 14.82
N GLN A 477 14.89 -16.55 15.94
CA GLN A 477 16.00 -15.72 16.43
C GLN A 477 16.41 -14.62 15.44
N VAL A 478 15.43 -13.98 14.81
CA VAL A 478 15.60 -12.85 13.88
C VAL A 478 14.74 -11.65 14.30
N LYS A 479 14.82 -10.53 13.57
CA LYS A 479 14.09 -9.32 13.90
C LYS A 479 12.65 -9.40 13.38
N PHE A 480 11.74 -8.65 14.00
CA PHE A 480 10.35 -8.55 13.52
C PHE A 480 10.30 -8.12 12.05
N ARG A 481 11.11 -7.12 11.67
CA ARG A 481 11.18 -6.58 10.31
C ARG A 481 11.49 -7.61 9.22
N ASP A 482 12.11 -8.73 9.60
CA ASP A 482 12.45 -9.80 8.65
C ASP A 482 11.17 -10.56 8.21
N PHE A 483 10.01 -10.26 8.80
CA PHE A 483 8.66 -10.74 8.45
C PHE A 483 7.69 -9.59 8.06
N TYR A 484 8.19 -8.41 7.65
CA TYR A 484 7.29 -7.32 7.23
C TYR A 484 6.41 -7.72 6.04
N ALA A 485 5.13 -7.36 6.15
CA ALA A 485 4.09 -7.63 5.17
C ALA A 485 2.96 -6.60 5.33
N THR A 486 2.22 -6.32 4.26
CA THR A 486 1.00 -5.49 4.25
C THR A 486 -0.20 -6.30 4.72
N LEU A 487 -1.38 -5.69 4.88
CA LEU A 487 -2.63 -6.43 5.11
C LEU A 487 -3.85 -5.65 4.61
N LEU A 488 -4.54 -6.25 3.64
CA LEU A 488 -5.92 -5.92 3.28
C LEU A 488 -6.82 -7.01 3.87
N LEU A 489 -7.80 -6.61 4.68
CA LEU A 489 -8.71 -7.53 5.37
C LEU A 489 -10.14 -7.01 5.29
N SER A 490 -11.08 -7.81 4.78
CA SER A 490 -12.49 -7.42 4.65
C SER A 490 -13.45 -8.50 5.10
N ALA A 491 -14.62 -8.06 5.59
CA ALA A 491 -15.77 -8.90 5.87
C ALA A 491 -17.04 -8.32 5.22
N HIS A 492 -17.82 -9.19 4.55
CA HIS A 492 -19.12 -8.87 3.95
C HIS A 492 -20.24 -9.78 4.48
N LYS A 493 -21.40 -9.20 4.77
CA LYS A 493 -22.64 -9.89 5.11
C LYS A 493 -23.84 -9.12 4.57
N GLU A 494 -24.88 -9.83 4.14
CA GLU A 494 -26.17 -9.20 3.83
C GLU A 494 -26.95 -8.95 5.13
N ILE A 495 -27.30 -7.69 5.38
CA ILE A 495 -28.01 -7.23 6.58
C ILE A 495 -29.25 -6.45 6.10
N GLN A 496 -30.44 -6.90 6.51
CA GLN A 496 -31.73 -6.31 6.11
C GLN A 496 -31.95 -6.17 4.58
N GLY A 497 -31.35 -7.04 3.77
CA GLY A 497 -31.46 -7.00 2.31
C GLY A 497 -30.50 -6.01 1.62
N ARG A 498 -29.49 -5.54 2.35
CA ARG A 498 -28.42 -4.66 1.85
C ARG A 498 -27.05 -5.28 2.16
N HIS A 499 -26.06 -5.02 1.32
CA HIS A 499 -24.70 -5.53 1.51
C HIS A 499 -23.94 -4.61 2.46
N PHE A 500 -23.65 -5.09 3.67
CA PHE A 500 -22.72 -4.43 4.58
C PHE A 500 -21.31 -4.98 4.35
N ILE A 501 -20.34 -4.08 4.20
CA ILE A 501 -18.93 -4.40 4.03
C ILE A 501 -18.13 -3.56 5.01
N ALA A 502 -17.22 -4.19 5.75
CA ALA A 502 -16.19 -3.53 6.54
C ALA A 502 -14.80 -4.02 6.10
N GLY A 503 -13.78 -3.18 6.29
CA GLY A 503 -12.39 -3.55 6.04
C GLY A 503 -11.40 -2.78 6.88
N TYR A 504 -10.20 -3.36 6.98
CA TYR A 504 -8.99 -2.76 7.51
C TYR A 504 -7.91 -2.82 6.43
N TRP A 505 -7.15 -1.74 6.30
CA TRP A 505 -6.14 -1.57 5.26
C TRP A 505 -4.84 -1.03 5.88
N ILE A 506 -3.74 -1.75 5.66
CA ILE A 506 -2.37 -1.26 5.84
C ILE A 506 -1.50 -1.72 4.66
N GLY A 507 -0.77 -0.80 4.03
CA GLY A 507 -0.02 -1.01 2.80
C GLY A 507 -0.58 -0.27 1.58
N ASP A 508 0.03 -0.52 0.42
CA ASP A 508 -0.07 0.22 -0.84
C ASP A 508 -0.83 -0.51 -1.97
N GLY A 509 -1.45 -1.64 -1.67
CA GLY A 509 -2.37 -2.33 -2.58
C GLY A 509 -3.70 -1.59 -2.80
N GLY A 510 -4.80 -2.31 -3.04
CA GLY A 510 -6.11 -1.70 -3.27
C GLY A 510 -7.29 -2.55 -2.78
N MET A 511 -8.18 -1.94 -1.99
CA MET A 511 -9.43 -2.59 -1.54
C MET A 511 -10.67 -1.73 -1.86
N GLY A 512 -11.61 -2.27 -2.62
CA GLY A 512 -12.77 -1.51 -3.12
C GLY A 512 -14.02 -2.32 -3.40
N VAL A 513 -15.17 -1.75 -3.07
CA VAL A 513 -16.51 -2.24 -3.47
C VAL A 513 -16.89 -1.56 -4.78
N TYR A 514 -17.15 -2.35 -5.82
CA TYR A 514 -17.43 -1.89 -7.18
C TYR A 514 -18.83 -2.31 -7.64
N LYS A 515 -19.49 -1.41 -8.39
CA LYS A 515 -20.75 -1.66 -9.11
C LYS A 515 -20.62 -1.18 -10.55
N GLU A 516 -20.91 -2.08 -11.49
CA GLU A 516 -20.98 -1.82 -12.93
C GLU A 516 -22.31 -1.13 -13.32
N GLY A 517 -22.27 -0.19 -14.27
CA GLY A 517 -23.47 0.38 -14.92
C GLY A 517 -23.50 1.91 -14.98
N GLU A 518 -24.62 2.47 -15.45
CA GLU A 518 -24.83 3.93 -15.53
C GLU A 518 -24.87 4.58 -14.13
N ASP A 519 -25.48 3.91 -13.15
CA ASP A 519 -25.40 4.23 -11.71
C ASP A 519 -24.24 3.46 -11.03
N GLY A 520 -23.15 3.23 -11.77
CA GLY A 520 -21.95 2.54 -11.31
C GLY A 520 -21.11 3.39 -10.35
N TYR A 521 -20.34 2.72 -9.49
CA TYR A 521 -19.48 3.39 -8.53
C TYR A 521 -18.30 2.51 -8.11
N VAL A 522 -17.28 3.15 -7.55
CA VAL A 522 -16.31 2.49 -6.65
C VAL A 522 -16.36 3.17 -5.28
N LYS A 523 -16.33 2.36 -4.22
CA LYS A 523 -16.13 2.79 -2.84
C LYS A 523 -14.88 2.08 -2.30
N LEU A 524 -13.77 2.82 -2.20
CA LEU A 524 -12.57 2.33 -1.52
C LEU A 524 -12.83 2.15 -0.02
N LEU A 525 -12.20 1.12 0.56
CA LEU A 525 -12.29 0.76 1.97
C LEU A 525 -11.00 1.12 2.74
N GLY A 526 -10.37 2.23 2.35
CA GLY A 526 -9.13 2.74 2.92
C GLY A 526 -8.44 3.68 1.93
N GLU A 527 -7.22 4.06 2.26
CA GLU A 527 -6.31 4.84 1.41
C GLU A 527 -4.98 4.07 1.35
N PRO A 528 -4.30 3.97 0.19
CA PRO A 528 -2.97 3.38 0.10
C PRO A 528 -1.97 4.09 1.03
N ASP A 529 -1.11 3.35 1.72
CA ASP A 529 0.02 3.91 2.47
C ASP A 529 1.21 4.24 1.54
N SER A 530 0.95 4.98 0.46
CA SER A 530 1.96 5.55 -0.43
C SER A 530 2.55 6.81 0.20
N GLY A 531 3.67 6.68 0.93
CA GLY A 531 4.30 7.79 1.65
C GLY A 531 4.70 9.00 0.78
N GLU A 532 4.88 10.17 1.41
CA GLU A 532 5.26 11.43 0.73
C GLU A 532 6.57 11.33 -0.09
N TYR A 533 7.40 10.33 0.22
CA TYR A 533 8.56 9.93 -0.56
C TYR A 533 8.28 8.59 -1.24
N ALA A 534 8.53 8.51 -2.55
CA ALA A 534 8.33 7.30 -3.33
C ALA A 534 9.05 6.09 -2.71
N GLY A 535 8.28 5.03 -2.39
CA GLY A 535 8.80 3.77 -1.84
C GLY A 535 8.75 3.62 -0.31
N GLN A 536 7.95 4.41 0.42
CA GLN A 536 7.71 4.20 1.86
C GLN A 536 6.35 3.53 2.12
N THR A 537 6.29 2.20 1.90
CA THR A 537 5.16 1.34 2.29
C THR A 537 5.06 1.20 3.82
N ARG A 538 3.84 1.16 4.36
CA ARG A 538 3.59 0.88 5.78
C ARG A 538 3.15 -0.57 5.99
N PHE A 539 3.80 -1.27 6.91
CA PHE A 539 3.60 -2.71 7.16
C PHE A 539 2.81 -2.98 8.44
N LEU A 540 2.30 -4.22 8.56
CA LEU A 540 1.63 -4.75 9.74
C LEU A 540 2.65 -5.07 10.86
N ASP A 541 3.15 -4.01 11.51
CA ASP A 541 4.21 -4.06 12.51
C ASP A 541 3.72 -3.71 13.94
N PRO A 542 4.57 -3.70 14.97
CA PRO A 542 4.16 -3.32 16.32
C PRO A 542 3.60 -1.90 16.46
N GLU A 543 3.95 -0.97 15.56
CA GLU A 543 3.40 0.38 15.53
C GLU A 543 2.00 0.42 14.87
N ALA A 544 1.65 -0.58 14.04
CA ALA A 544 0.29 -0.78 13.54
C ALA A 544 -0.70 -1.26 14.63
N ASN A 545 -0.21 -1.57 15.84
CA ASN A 545 -1.04 -1.89 17.00
C ASN A 545 -1.43 -0.63 17.83
N ASP A 546 -1.34 0.57 17.25
CA ASP A 546 -1.90 1.77 17.88
C ASP A 546 -3.43 1.84 17.72
N GLY A 547 -4.11 2.29 18.78
CA GLY A 547 -5.57 2.31 18.82
C GLY A 547 -6.21 3.39 17.92
N GLU A 548 -5.54 4.55 17.75
CA GLU A 548 -6.02 5.62 16.87
C GLU A 548 -5.75 5.25 15.41
N ASP A 549 -4.58 4.67 15.10
CA ASP A 549 -4.26 4.20 13.75
C ASP A 549 -5.19 3.06 13.29
N ILE A 550 -5.46 2.06 14.15
CA ILE A 550 -6.45 1.00 13.85
C ILE A 550 -7.84 1.61 13.60
N MET A 551 -8.30 2.54 14.45
CA MET A 551 -9.60 3.17 14.30
C MET A 551 -9.73 3.96 12.98
N ARG A 552 -8.65 4.65 12.57
CA ARG A 552 -8.56 5.39 11.31
C ARG A 552 -8.59 4.47 10.09
N ARG A 553 -7.92 3.31 10.16
CA ARG A 553 -7.82 2.31 9.09
C ARG A 553 -9.07 1.46 8.90
N ILE A 554 -10.02 1.48 9.84
CA ILE A 554 -11.31 0.81 9.70
C ILE A 554 -12.26 1.66 8.85
N SER A 555 -12.64 1.09 7.70
CA SER A 555 -13.59 1.69 6.77
C SER A 555 -14.74 0.72 6.49
N PHE A 556 -15.94 1.25 6.23
CA PHE A 556 -17.14 0.43 6.01
C PHE A 556 -18.17 1.15 5.13
N THR A 557 -19.13 0.38 4.61
CA THR A 557 -20.23 0.88 3.80
C THR A 557 -21.42 -0.09 3.83
N CYS A 558 -22.62 0.40 3.55
CA CYS A 558 -23.81 -0.40 3.28
C CYS A 558 -24.39 0.03 1.93
N VAL A 559 -24.65 -0.93 1.04
CA VAL A 559 -25.04 -0.68 -0.36
C VAL A 559 -26.15 -1.64 -0.81
N ASP A 560 -27.07 -1.16 -1.65
CA ASP A 560 -28.21 -1.94 -2.14
C ASP A 560 -27.81 -3.07 -3.10
N SER A 561 -26.68 -2.90 -3.78
CA SER A 561 -26.19 -3.81 -4.81
C SER A 561 -24.71 -3.55 -5.08
N MET A 562 -23.90 -4.60 -5.17
CA MET A 562 -22.53 -4.52 -5.67
C MET A 562 -22.31 -5.56 -6.77
N THR A 563 -21.38 -5.29 -7.69
CA THR A 563 -20.91 -6.25 -8.69
C THR A 563 -19.82 -7.13 -8.09
N ALA A 564 -18.84 -6.51 -7.41
CA ALA A 564 -17.77 -7.22 -6.72
C ALA A 564 -17.17 -6.39 -5.58
N LEU A 565 -16.56 -7.08 -4.61
CA LEU A 565 -15.58 -6.53 -3.67
C LEU A 565 -14.20 -7.08 -4.06
N PHE A 566 -13.21 -6.20 -4.20
CA PHE A 566 -11.83 -6.51 -4.58
C PHE A 566 -10.85 -6.22 -3.45
N LEU A 567 -9.86 -7.10 -3.29
CA LEU A 567 -8.60 -6.88 -2.58
C LEU A 567 -7.46 -7.22 -3.55
N LEU A 568 -6.51 -6.32 -3.74
CA LEU A 568 -5.43 -6.36 -4.73
C LEU A 568 -4.09 -6.01 -4.07
N THR A 569 -3.00 -6.71 -4.39
CA THR A 569 -1.63 -6.22 -4.06
C THR A 569 -1.16 -5.12 -5.02
N ASP A 570 -0.13 -4.40 -4.62
CA ASP A 570 0.58 -3.37 -5.38
C ASP A 570 1.02 -3.87 -6.78
N GLY A 571 1.50 -5.11 -6.87
CA GLY A 571 1.84 -5.77 -8.13
C GLY A 571 0.67 -5.91 -9.13
N ILE A 572 -0.58 -5.64 -8.71
CA ILE A 572 -1.74 -5.39 -9.58
C ILE A 572 -2.11 -3.92 -9.64
N THR A 573 -2.16 -3.17 -8.52
CA THR A 573 -2.63 -1.78 -8.55
C THR A 573 -1.69 -0.86 -9.33
N ASP A 574 -0.37 -1.00 -9.18
CA ASP A 574 0.62 -0.23 -9.92
C ASP A 574 0.49 -0.40 -11.45
N PRO A 575 0.51 -1.62 -12.03
CA PRO A 575 0.42 -1.76 -13.48
C PRO A 575 -0.98 -1.53 -14.08
N ILE A 576 -2.07 -1.57 -13.29
CA ILE A 576 -3.45 -1.44 -13.80
C ILE A 576 -4.01 -0.03 -13.57
N PHE A 577 -3.78 0.53 -12.37
CA PHE A 577 -4.27 1.85 -11.99
C PHE A 577 -3.19 2.93 -12.08
N GLU A 578 -1.90 2.62 -12.01
CA GLU A 578 -0.76 3.55 -12.20
C GLU A 578 -0.59 4.63 -11.10
N THR A 579 -1.67 5.03 -10.40
CA THR A 579 -1.65 6.04 -9.32
C THR A 579 -2.85 5.86 -8.37
N ASP A 580 -2.70 6.33 -7.13
CA ASP A 580 -3.80 6.35 -6.14
C ASP A 580 -4.98 7.21 -6.58
N HIS A 581 -4.71 8.28 -7.33
CA HIS A 581 -5.76 9.10 -7.93
C HIS A 581 -6.64 8.28 -8.90
N ASN A 582 -6.02 7.40 -9.70
CA ASN A 582 -6.74 6.50 -10.61
C ASN A 582 -7.49 5.39 -9.85
N LEU A 583 -6.99 4.90 -8.70
CA LEU A 583 -7.73 3.99 -7.82
C LEU A 583 -9.06 4.61 -7.34
N GLN A 584 -9.17 5.94 -7.25
CA GLN A 584 -10.40 6.64 -6.89
C GLN A 584 -11.37 6.87 -8.08
N GLN A 585 -10.98 6.59 -9.33
CA GLN A 585 -11.80 6.89 -10.52
C GLN A 585 -12.69 5.70 -10.95
N PRO A 586 -14.03 5.80 -10.92
CA PRO A 586 -14.92 4.72 -11.36
C PRO A 586 -14.62 4.20 -12.77
N ALA A 587 -14.30 5.10 -13.71
CA ALA A 587 -13.98 4.73 -15.10
C ALA A 587 -12.72 3.85 -15.24
N ARG A 588 -11.79 3.88 -14.27
CA ARG A 588 -10.63 2.95 -14.23
C ARG A 588 -11.06 1.57 -13.77
N TRP A 589 -11.98 1.48 -12.80
CA TRP A 589 -12.59 0.23 -12.36
C TRP A 589 -13.51 -0.40 -13.41
N ASP A 590 -14.28 0.41 -14.16
CA ASP A 590 -15.08 -0.08 -15.29
C ASP A 590 -14.18 -0.71 -16.35
N LYS A 591 -13.08 -0.05 -16.70
CA LYS A 591 -12.08 -0.59 -17.63
C LYS A 591 -11.49 -1.90 -17.12
N PHE A 592 -11.02 -1.93 -15.87
CA PHE A 592 -10.47 -3.12 -15.23
C PHE A 592 -11.46 -4.28 -15.19
N TRP A 593 -12.73 -4.01 -14.85
CA TRP A 593 -13.78 -5.02 -14.83
C TRP A 593 -14.07 -5.58 -16.22
N VAL A 594 -14.34 -4.73 -17.21
CA VAL A 594 -14.80 -5.14 -18.54
C VAL A 594 -13.67 -5.73 -19.39
N GLU A 595 -12.49 -5.13 -19.39
CA GLU A 595 -11.36 -5.56 -20.23
C GLU A 595 -10.60 -6.75 -19.62
N GLU A 596 -10.43 -6.78 -18.29
CA GLU A 596 -9.58 -7.77 -17.62
C GLU A 596 -10.40 -8.85 -16.87
N ILE A 597 -11.15 -8.48 -15.82
CA ILE A 597 -11.66 -9.46 -14.83
C ILE A 597 -12.90 -10.23 -15.30
N ARG A 598 -13.92 -9.55 -15.83
CA ARG A 598 -15.23 -10.14 -16.17
C ARG A 598 -15.11 -11.33 -17.14
N GLN A 599 -14.10 -11.29 -18.01
CA GLN A 599 -13.82 -12.34 -19.00
C GLN A 599 -13.15 -13.59 -18.41
N LYS A 600 -12.71 -13.56 -17.13
CA LYS A 600 -12.11 -14.70 -16.43
C LYS A 600 -13.14 -15.51 -15.64
N LEU A 601 -14.30 -14.93 -15.38
CA LEU A 601 -15.39 -15.55 -14.63
C LEU A 601 -16.04 -16.66 -15.47
N SER A 602 -16.08 -17.89 -14.92
CA SER A 602 -16.71 -19.06 -15.54
C SER A 602 -17.72 -19.68 -14.59
N GLY A 603 -18.89 -20.02 -15.12
CA GLY A 603 -19.90 -20.81 -14.39
C GLY A 603 -19.51 -22.26 -14.12
N THR A 604 -18.37 -22.72 -14.66
CA THR A 604 -17.79 -24.03 -14.33
C THR A 604 -16.97 -23.95 -13.04
N PRO A 605 -17.29 -24.74 -12.00
CA PRO A 605 -16.54 -24.71 -10.74
C PRO A 605 -15.04 -24.96 -10.93
N GLY A 606 -14.21 -24.06 -10.41
CA GLY A 606 -12.76 -24.16 -10.47
C GLY A 606 -12.15 -23.83 -11.84
N GLU A 607 -12.90 -23.24 -12.78
CA GLU A 607 -12.29 -22.59 -13.94
C GLU A 607 -11.89 -21.13 -13.62
N THR A 608 -12.65 -20.44 -12.78
CA THR A 608 -12.42 -19.01 -12.50
C THR A 608 -11.10 -18.76 -11.76
N GLU A 609 -10.79 -19.58 -10.75
CA GLU A 609 -9.49 -19.54 -10.04
C GLU A 609 -8.30 -19.67 -11.01
N LYS A 610 -8.42 -20.52 -12.05
CA LYS A 610 -7.37 -20.80 -13.03
C LYS A 610 -7.26 -19.69 -14.06
N ASN A 611 -8.39 -19.19 -14.55
CA ASN A 611 -8.44 -18.07 -15.50
C ASN A 611 -7.84 -16.79 -14.89
N LEU A 612 -8.05 -16.56 -13.58
CA LEU A 612 -7.42 -15.46 -12.85
C LEU A 612 -5.92 -15.69 -12.66
N LEU A 613 -5.51 -16.90 -12.25
CA LEU A 613 -4.09 -17.24 -12.10
C LEU A 613 -3.30 -17.08 -13.42
N ASP A 614 -3.85 -17.57 -14.54
CA ASP A 614 -3.29 -17.38 -15.88
C ASP A 614 -3.24 -15.89 -16.26
N TRP A 615 -4.27 -15.12 -15.91
CA TRP A 615 -4.33 -13.68 -16.17
C TRP A 615 -3.25 -12.90 -15.40
N LEU A 616 -2.95 -13.24 -14.15
CA LEU A 616 -1.91 -12.58 -13.34
C LEU A 616 -0.52 -12.60 -14.01
N SER A 617 -0.28 -13.51 -14.96
CA SER A 617 0.92 -13.54 -15.79
C SER A 617 1.01 -12.42 -16.86
N PHE A 618 0.08 -11.46 -16.91
CA PHE A 618 0.08 -10.35 -17.88
C PHE A 618 1.37 -9.52 -17.86
N TRP A 619 1.83 -9.05 -19.00
CA TRP A 619 3.09 -8.28 -19.07
C TRP A 619 2.86 -6.78 -18.89
N SER A 620 3.54 -6.17 -17.92
CA SER A 620 3.67 -4.71 -17.81
C SER A 620 5.15 -4.33 -17.66
N PRO A 621 5.69 -3.37 -18.44
CA PRO A 621 7.05 -2.86 -18.27
C PRO A 621 7.26 -2.25 -16.88
N GLY A 622 8.44 -2.44 -16.28
CA GLY A 622 8.78 -1.94 -14.94
C GLY A 622 8.14 -2.72 -13.78
N ASN A 623 6.96 -3.30 -14.00
CA ASN A 623 6.17 -3.98 -12.97
C ASN A 623 6.47 -5.48 -12.94
N HIS A 624 7.24 -5.89 -11.93
CA HIS A 624 7.87 -7.23 -11.86
C HIS A 624 7.59 -7.98 -10.57
N ASP A 625 6.76 -7.43 -9.69
CA ASP A 625 6.45 -8.01 -8.40
C ASP A 625 5.50 -9.20 -8.45
N ASP A 626 5.35 -9.86 -7.30
CA ASP A 626 4.30 -10.82 -7.02
C ASP A 626 2.92 -10.17 -7.18
N ARG A 627 1.88 -10.99 -7.41
CA ARG A 627 0.54 -10.47 -7.71
C ARG A 627 -0.54 -11.32 -7.09
N THR A 628 -1.41 -10.70 -6.30
CA THR A 628 -2.53 -11.37 -5.65
C THR A 628 -3.80 -10.56 -5.79
N ILE A 629 -4.86 -11.27 -6.20
CA ILE A 629 -6.23 -10.79 -6.22
C ILE A 629 -7.06 -11.73 -5.33
N ALA A 630 -7.88 -11.14 -4.47
CA ALA A 630 -9.04 -11.81 -3.89
C ALA A 630 -10.29 -11.00 -4.24
N LEU A 631 -11.35 -11.68 -4.66
CA LEU A 631 -12.60 -11.05 -5.05
C LEU A 631 -13.81 -11.84 -4.57
N LEU A 632 -14.82 -11.09 -4.12
CA LEU A 632 -16.15 -11.59 -3.80
C LEU A 632 -17.11 -11.12 -4.90
N VAL A 633 -17.78 -12.04 -5.58
CA VAL A 633 -18.56 -11.75 -6.79
C VAL A 633 -19.79 -12.66 -6.88
N ARG A 634 -20.82 -12.25 -7.63
CA ARG A 634 -21.98 -13.06 -7.99
C ARG A 634 -22.23 -12.92 -9.50
N TYR A 635 -22.25 -14.04 -10.23
CA TYR A 635 -22.42 -14.09 -11.70
C TYR A 635 -23.14 -15.36 -12.16
#